data_AF-A0A8H6MCK5-F1
#
_entry.id   AF-A0A8H6MCK5-F1
#
_cell.length_a   1.000
_cell.length_b   1.000
_cell.length_c   1.000
_cell.angle_alpha   90.00
_cell.angle_beta   90.00
_cell.angle_gamma   90.00
#
_symmetry.space_group_name_H-M   'P 1'
#
loop_
_entity.id
_entity.type
_entity.pdbx_description
1 polymer ?
#
loop_
_entity_poly.entity_id
_entity_poly.type
_entity_poly.pdbx_seq_one_letter_code
_entity_poly.pdbx_strand_id
1 'polypeptide(L)'
;MAPPQSHYTADHSVHDDPSTKTDDELESDENDWQDESEEEMDVQETSGPSKTRTKRKPRKGPTQDVPFLAFIDRIDDIVNELLRLEGPGTLSSNPLCSATGCKVSLEPGSGYRCADCGPQASLFCKSCLVQLHKHRPFDRPEVWTGTHFARATFKSLGLRIQLGHIGDVTCPCPMTAYDDSFVVIHSNGVHEIGLDFCSCPGATDHVSQLLRARLFPATVDKPKTAATFSVLKLLQMLTFTAKISCQEFTQAMDRITGNTGVDQFPKRYRSMLRMLRVWRHTRLMKRFARGHDPGGWRATESGACAVICPACPHPNINLPANWKECRDKEAFLYWLFMALDANFRLKRKNVSSDVRDPGLIQGFCYILKDGPFREYLLKYAEKIVQDKSTCNDHDAIKSSSIRGGKGYAASGMGIGQYINMDRFFLSTAEHDRLKRLIVSYDIACQWRVKLQERCQQYEANILTSESPPEITFLVPKFHLPAHVEDCRTKFSFNYTPGVGRTDGEAPERGWAASNDLAYSTREMGPGSRRDTLDDCFGDSNWQKVTNLATSLHEKGLEAIQQRANQIAAFQEFDSALPENLTKSWTAIVQKWESNPRSRNPYKAEAKSQITYNSIRLALAEEDKAALGRGEDIPVHSDVTASMFILQGLEIEESQRKYTAWIALQDLYMPGIASYRKSQVEEGAASETVQRLPLYLPSDIIALLPIPARLARYEFRFRLAQADTALTELRAHLILRSQMYHSKKIFTHGTHAITRSHSLLQDVEKKIRNDAALYIAVRKRLLTLGGFLQDSSWEAMFLPLEQSDIRGMTADDDAGKDRKKDKETGMGDGRRSMTWIWRTGDIGDSLDDASETVLRIEWCKSRARAHRWQEECHLLAEEMRRTAVFLKSEENGWVKRAEAAASTSISLTVESAPRDTLPVLERLALDEKTILLQGKVAYAHKQADIRRRMAAHAQAKLDSIVDKLVPPGSSFELVELH
;
A
#
# COMPACT_ATOMS: atom_id res chain seq x y z
N MET A 1 -83.25 -13.55 21.24
CA MET A 1 -83.42 -12.14 20.83
C MET A 1 -82.77 -11.98 19.48
N ALA A 2 -83.55 -11.47 18.55
CA ALA A 2 -83.39 -11.54 17.10
C ALA A 2 -82.48 -10.41 16.52
N PRO A 3 -82.19 -10.44 15.20
CA PRO A 3 -81.10 -9.78 14.45
C PRO A 3 -81.58 -8.46 13.76
N PRO A 4 -81.07 -7.96 12.58
CA PRO A 4 -80.88 -8.62 11.25
C PRO A 4 -79.51 -8.34 10.55
N GLN A 5 -78.92 -9.17 9.66
CA GLN A 5 -79.32 -9.71 8.33
C GLN A 5 -79.51 -8.62 7.26
N SER A 6 -78.93 -8.71 6.05
CA SER A 6 -79.23 -9.68 4.97
C SER A 6 -78.09 -9.74 3.91
N HIS A 7 -77.60 -10.93 3.48
CA HIS A 7 -77.98 -11.71 2.27
C HIS A 7 -77.62 -11.05 0.90
N TYR A 8 -77.25 -11.71 -0.20
CA TYR A 8 -77.44 -13.08 -0.71
C TYR A 8 -76.35 -13.41 -1.76
N THR A 9 -76.04 -14.70 -1.88
CA THR A 9 -75.20 -15.42 -2.85
C THR A 9 -75.95 -15.79 -4.14
N ALA A 10 -75.22 -15.98 -5.27
CA ALA A 10 -75.34 -17.10 -6.23
C ALA A 10 -74.28 -16.88 -7.34
N ASP A 11 -73.22 -17.67 -7.53
CA ASP A 11 -73.10 -19.11 -7.85
C ASP A 11 -73.19 -19.38 -9.36
N HIS A 12 -72.11 -19.90 -9.96
CA HIS A 12 -72.10 -21.19 -10.66
C HIS A 12 -70.72 -21.53 -11.25
N SER A 13 -70.18 -22.61 -10.70
CA SER A 13 -69.08 -23.45 -11.19
C SER A 13 -69.42 -24.20 -12.48
N VAL A 14 -68.44 -24.44 -13.34
CA VAL A 14 -68.29 -25.72 -14.07
C VAL A 14 -66.80 -26.09 -14.14
N HIS A 15 -66.53 -27.33 -13.74
CA HIS A 15 -65.27 -28.06 -13.78
C HIS A 15 -64.74 -28.27 -15.21
N ASP A 16 -63.41 -28.33 -15.34
CA ASP A 16 -62.74 -29.43 -16.05
C ASP A 16 -61.24 -29.46 -15.68
N ASP A 17 -60.81 -30.60 -15.15
CA ASP A 17 -59.44 -31.18 -15.23
C ASP A 17 -59.29 -31.73 -16.68
N PRO A 18 -58.12 -32.08 -17.30
CA PRO A 18 -56.88 -32.51 -16.64
C PRO A 18 -55.52 -32.25 -17.36
N SER A 19 -54.45 -32.59 -16.63
CA SER A 19 -53.22 -33.26 -17.12
C SER A 19 -52.15 -32.55 -17.98
N THR A 20 -50.92 -32.70 -17.48
CA THR A 20 -49.61 -32.85 -18.16
C THR A 20 -48.96 -31.66 -18.88
N LYS A 21 -47.88 -31.15 -18.29
CA LYS A 21 -46.51 -31.17 -18.86
C LYS A 21 -45.47 -30.70 -17.83
N THR A 22 -44.48 -31.57 -17.60
CA THR A 22 -43.10 -31.26 -17.13
C THR A 22 -42.41 -30.42 -18.23
N ASP A 23 -41.38 -29.59 -18.07
CA ASP A 23 -40.29 -29.37 -17.13
C ASP A 23 -39.92 -27.86 -17.19
N ASP A 24 -39.32 -27.28 -16.15
CA ASP A 24 -38.05 -26.54 -16.27
C ASP A 24 -37.62 -25.92 -14.93
N GLU A 25 -36.38 -26.23 -14.59
CA GLU A 25 -35.70 -26.02 -13.33
C GLU A 25 -35.05 -24.63 -13.22
N LEU A 26 -34.80 -24.27 -11.96
CA LEU A 26 -34.13 -23.09 -11.48
C LEU A 26 -32.61 -23.18 -11.74
N GLU A 27 -32.07 -22.29 -12.55
CA GLU A 27 -30.63 -22.10 -12.69
C GLU A 27 -30.07 -21.08 -11.69
N SER A 28 -28.89 -21.45 -11.18
CA SER A 28 -28.03 -20.80 -10.20
C SER A 28 -27.03 -19.86 -10.86
N ASP A 29 -26.88 -18.64 -10.33
CA ASP A 29 -25.81 -17.71 -10.73
C ASP A 29 -24.45 -18.16 -10.16
N GLU A 30 -23.62 -18.76 -11.01
CA GLU A 30 -22.18 -19.02 -10.80
C GLU A 30 -21.30 -17.97 -11.51
N ASN A 31 -20.30 -17.47 -10.77
CA ASN A 31 -18.95 -17.07 -11.16
C ASN A 31 -18.66 -16.55 -12.59
N ASP A 32 -18.44 -15.23 -12.69
CA ASP A 32 -17.80 -14.58 -13.83
C ASP A 32 -16.27 -14.46 -13.59
N TRP A 33 -15.53 -15.48 -14.02
CA TRP A 33 -14.09 -15.40 -14.33
C TRP A 33 -13.97 -15.47 -15.85
N GLN A 34 -13.81 -14.32 -16.50
CA GLN A 34 -13.60 -14.26 -17.94
C GLN A 34 -12.17 -14.66 -18.29
N ASP A 35 -12.10 -15.76 -19.01
CA ASP A 35 -10.95 -16.32 -19.71
C ASP A 35 -10.55 -15.39 -20.86
N GLU A 36 -9.27 -15.02 -20.93
CA GLU A 36 -8.71 -14.29 -22.07
C GLU A 36 -8.55 -15.27 -23.24
N SER A 37 -9.36 -15.07 -24.27
CA SER A 37 -9.31 -15.82 -25.52
C SER A 37 -7.97 -15.62 -26.23
N GLU A 38 -7.27 -16.73 -26.46
CA GLU A 38 -6.14 -16.88 -27.36
C GLU A 38 -6.54 -16.44 -28.80
N GLU A 39 -6.04 -15.29 -29.25
CA GLU A 39 -6.04 -14.96 -30.67
C GLU A 39 -4.88 -15.73 -31.34
N GLU A 40 -5.23 -16.74 -32.14
CA GLU A 40 -4.35 -17.34 -33.14
C GLU A 40 -3.88 -16.26 -34.12
N MET A 41 -2.62 -15.86 -34.02
CA MET A 41 -1.99 -14.94 -34.95
C MET A 41 -1.08 -15.75 -35.89
N ASP A 42 -1.64 -16.07 -37.05
CA ASP A 42 -0.98 -16.69 -38.19
C ASP A 42 0.13 -15.74 -38.73
N VAL A 43 1.39 -16.13 -38.60
CA VAL A 43 2.54 -15.35 -39.09
C VAL A 43 3.07 -15.98 -40.37
N GLN A 44 2.63 -15.43 -41.50
CA GLN A 44 3.23 -15.67 -42.81
C GLN A 44 4.67 -15.12 -42.86
N GLU A 45 5.59 -15.98 -43.30
CA GLU A 45 6.97 -15.65 -43.63
C GLU A 45 7.04 -14.58 -44.73
N THR A 46 7.72 -13.46 -44.44
CA THR A 46 8.41 -12.68 -45.49
C THR A 46 9.81 -12.30 -45.04
N SER A 47 10.71 -12.35 -46.01
CA SER A 47 12.16 -12.47 -45.91
C SER A 47 12.89 -11.11 -45.96
N GLY A 48 14.01 -10.97 -45.23
CA GLY A 48 14.95 -9.85 -45.43
C GLY A 48 15.92 -9.62 -44.26
N PRO A 49 17.20 -9.21 -44.47
CA PRO A 49 18.32 -9.78 -43.72
C PRO A 49 18.99 -8.90 -42.65
N SER A 50 19.68 -9.60 -41.74
CA SER A 50 20.88 -9.20 -40.99
C SER A 50 20.71 -8.42 -39.67
N LYS A 51 21.06 -9.09 -38.55
CA LYS A 51 22.34 -8.85 -37.85
C LYS A 51 22.57 -9.93 -36.77
N THR A 52 23.74 -10.52 -36.84
CA THR A 52 24.26 -11.62 -36.01
C THR A 52 24.31 -11.24 -34.53
N ARG A 53 23.40 -11.82 -33.73
CA ARG A 53 23.55 -11.89 -32.26
C ARG A 53 24.07 -13.28 -31.89
N THR A 54 25.21 -13.30 -31.21
CA THR A 54 25.89 -14.50 -30.72
C THR A 54 24.92 -15.40 -29.94
N LYS A 55 24.67 -16.61 -30.49
CA LYS A 55 23.82 -17.63 -29.87
C LYS A 55 24.43 -18.07 -28.53
N ARG A 56 23.77 -17.73 -27.42
CA ARG A 56 23.94 -18.46 -26.16
C ARG A 56 23.59 -19.93 -26.42
N LYS A 57 24.42 -20.86 -25.95
CA LYS A 57 24.16 -22.31 -26.02
C LYS A 57 22.75 -22.61 -25.49
N PRO A 58 21.95 -23.46 -26.16
CA PRO A 58 20.62 -23.82 -25.68
C PRO A 58 20.76 -24.49 -24.31
N ARG A 59 19.96 -24.02 -23.35
CA ARG A 59 19.78 -24.71 -22.06
C ARG A 59 19.13 -26.07 -22.32
N LYS A 60 19.54 -27.06 -21.54
CA LYS A 60 19.20 -28.48 -21.65
C LYS A 60 17.70 -28.71 -21.47
N GLY A 61 17.07 -29.41 -22.42
CA GLY A 61 15.87 -30.25 -22.27
C GLY A 61 14.51 -29.55 -22.04
N PRO A 62 13.42 -29.95 -22.76
CA PRO A 62 12.08 -29.36 -22.61
C PRO A 62 11.39 -29.60 -21.25
N THR A 63 11.94 -30.46 -20.39
CA THR A 63 11.35 -30.83 -19.09
C THR A 63 11.74 -29.92 -17.92
N GLN A 64 12.69 -28.99 -18.08
CA GLN A 64 13.06 -28.05 -17.02
C GLN A 64 12.17 -26.80 -16.97
N ASP A 65 11.62 -26.37 -18.11
CA ASP A 65 10.83 -25.13 -18.17
C ASP A 65 9.35 -25.37 -17.77
N VAL A 66 8.83 -26.61 -17.88
CA VAL A 66 7.47 -26.99 -17.43
C VAL A 66 7.47 -28.36 -16.71
N PRO A 67 7.95 -28.44 -15.46
CA PRO A 67 8.11 -29.72 -14.74
C PRO A 67 6.81 -30.53 -14.57
N PHE A 68 5.66 -29.85 -14.57
CA PHE A 68 4.34 -30.47 -14.41
C PHE A 68 4.03 -31.51 -15.49
N LEU A 69 4.45 -31.28 -16.75
CA LEU A 69 4.15 -32.18 -17.87
C LEU A 69 4.77 -33.57 -17.67
N ALA A 70 5.95 -33.64 -17.02
CA ALA A 70 6.60 -34.92 -16.72
C ALA A 70 5.84 -35.78 -15.70
N PHE A 71 4.90 -35.20 -14.94
CA PHE A 71 4.04 -35.97 -14.05
C PHE A 71 2.91 -36.65 -14.80
N ILE A 72 2.38 -36.05 -15.88
CA ILE A 72 1.22 -36.55 -16.63
C ILE A 72 1.51 -37.96 -17.15
N ASP A 73 2.64 -38.14 -17.82
CA ASP A 73 3.08 -39.43 -18.37
C ASP A 73 3.36 -40.50 -17.29
N ARG A 74 3.46 -40.09 -16.02
CA ARG A 74 3.76 -40.95 -14.87
C ARG A 74 2.60 -41.07 -13.88
N ILE A 75 1.42 -40.54 -14.19
CA ILE A 75 0.27 -40.58 -13.26
C ILE A 75 -0.03 -42.02 -12.86
N ASP A 76 -0.05 -42.96 -13.80
CA ASP A 76 -0.34 -44.37 -13.51
C ASP A 76 0.72 -45.00 -12.59
N ASP A 77 2.01 -44.74 -12.82
CA ASP A 77 3.09 -45.17 -11.93
C ASP A 77 2.91 -44.59 -10.52
N ILE A 78 2.60 -43.30 -10.43
CA ILE A 78 2.40 -42.60 -9.16
C ILE A 78 1.20 -43.18 -8.43
N VAL A 79 0.08 -43.41 -9.11
CA VAL A 79 -1.12 -44.03 -8.53
C VAL A 79 -0.82 -45.45 -8.06
N ASN A 80 -0.10 -46.25 -8.84
CA ASN A 80 0.31 -47.61 -8.45
C ASN A 80 1.17 -47.59 -7.18
N GLU A 81 2.11 -46.66 -7.06
CA GLU A 81 2.92 -46.52 -5.85
C GLU A 81 2.10 -46.00 -4.66
N LEU A 82 1.11 -45.11 -4.86
CA LEU A 82 0.19 -44.70 -3.80
C LEU A 82 -0.68 -45.88 -3.31
N LEU A 83 -1.21 -46.69 -4.22
CA LEU A 83 -1.99 -47.90 -3.89
C LEU A 83 -1.13 -48.96 -3.18
N ARG A 84 0.15 -49.09 -3.55
CA ARG A 84 1.10 -49.97 -2.86
C ARG A 84 1.21 -49.63 -1.37
N LEU A 85 1.05 -48.35 -1.00
CA LEU A 85 1.09 -47.91 0.40
C LEU A 85 -0.12 -48.37 1.22
N GLU A 86 -1.21 -48.80 0.59
CA GLU A 86 -2.40 -49.34 1.30
C GLU A 86 -2.22 -50.81 1.72
N GLY A 87 -1.20 -51.50 1.19
CA GLY A 87 -0.86 -52.86 1.55
C GLY A 87 0.11 -52.98 2.74
N PRO A 88 0.26 -54.18 3.34
CA PRO A 88 1.13 -54.42 4.49
C PRO A 88 2.64 -54.41 4.17
N GLY A 89 3.01 -54.26 2.89
CA GLY A 89 4.39 -54.15 2.44
C GLY A 89 5.24 -55.43 2.49
N THR A 90 4.79 -56.49 3.16
CA THR A 90 5.48 -57.78 3.27
C THR A 90 4.73 -58.91 2.56
N LEU A 91 5.42 -59.66 1.69
CA LEU A 91 4.89 -60.86 0.99
C LEU A 91 4.93 -62.14 1.84
N SER A 92 5.45 -62.08 3.08
CA SER A 92 5.54 -63.27 3.96
C SER A 92 4.17 -63.64 4.53
N SER A 93 3.82 -64.93 4.49
CA SER A 93 2.62 -65.48 5.12
C SER A 93 2.61 -65.32 6.65
N ASN A 94 3.78 -65.17 7.26
CA ASN A 94 3.97 -64.86 8.68
C ASN A 94 4.99 -63.70 8.81
N PRO A 95 4.55 -62.43 8.75
CA PRO A 95 5.46 -61.31 8.89
C PRO A 95 5.98 -61.24 10.33
N LEU A 96 7.29 -61.09 10.50
CA LEU A 96 7.88 -60.79 11.80
C LEU A 96 7.67 -59.31 12.13
N CYS A 97 7.53 -59.01 13.42
CA CYS A 97 7.56 -57.64 13.90
C CYS A 97 8.84 -56.93 13.41
N SER A 98 8.67 -55.75 12.80
CA SER A 98 9.76 -54.96 12.22
C SER A 98 10.63 -54.24 13.27
N ALA A 99 10.28 -54.33 14.56
CA ALA A 99 11.11 -53.76 15.62
C ALA A 99 12.40 -54.57 15.80
N THR A 100 13.53 -53.87 15.85
CA THR A 100 14.85 -54.47 16.05
C THR A 100 14.87 -55.34 17.32
N GLY A 101 15.28 -56.61 17.19
CA GLY A 101 15.35 -57.55 18.30
C GLY A 101 14.03 -58.21 18.69
N CYS A 102 12.90 -57.84 18.07
CA CYS A 102 11.62 -58.50 18.28
C CYS A 102 11.47 -59.70 17.34
N LYS A 103 11.23 -60.89 17.90
CA LYS A 103 11.01 -62.14 17.13
C LYS A 103 9.53 -62.57 17.09
N VAL A 104 8.63 -61.66 17.45
CA VAL A 104 7.19 -61.94 17.44
C VAL A 104 6.72 -62.14 16.00
N SER A 105 6.22 -63.33 15.70
CA SER A 105 5.46 -63.59 14.48
C SER A 105 4.10 -62.92 14.60
N LEU A 106 3.74 -62.11 13.62
CA LEU A 106 2.43 -61.48 13.55
C LEU A 106 1.48 -62.48 12.89
N GLU A 107 0.43 -62.85 13.60
CA GLU A 107 -0.66 -63.63 13.01
C GLU A 107 -1.32 -62.85 11.85
N PRO A 108 -1.90 -63.54 10.85
CA PRO A 108 -2.66 -62.89 9.79
C PRO A 108 -3.70 -61.92 10.37
N GLY A 109 -3.59 -60.63 10.03
CA GLY A 109 -4.52 -59.61 10.52
C GLY A 109 -4.25 -59.08 11.94
N SER A 110 -3.03 -59.24 12.47
CA SER A 110 -2.65 -58.74 13.82
C SER A 110 -1.52 -57.70 13.85
N GLY A 111 -0.96 -57.38 12.68
CA GLY A 111 0.12 -56.41 12.54
C GLY A 111 -0.38 -54.97 12.61
N TYR A 112 0.38 -54.11 13.29
CA TYR A 112 0.09 -52.69 13.38
C TYR A 112 1.11 -51.86 12.61
N ARG A 113 0.67 -50.74 12.05
CA ARG A 113 1.55 -49.70 11.51
C ARG A 113 1.19 -48.34 12.10
N CYS A 114 2.02 -47.35 11.82
CA CYS A 114 1.67 -45.96 12.05
C CYS A 114 1.56 -45.24 10.70
N ALA A 115 0.48 -44.50 10.49
CA ALA A 115 0.24 -43.72 9.28
C ALA A 115 1.07 -42.42 9.24
N ASP A 116 1.56 -41.94 10.39
CA ASP A 116 2.26 -40.66 10.51
C ASP A 116 3.80 -40.80 10.62
N CYS A 117 4.30 -41.92 11.15
CA CYS A 117 5.74 -42.13 11.30
C CYS A 117 6.19 -43.57 11.01
N GLY A 118 7.21 -43.71 10.16
CA GLY A 118 7.82 -44.99 9.80
C GLY A 118 7.84 -45.26 8.29
N PRO A 119 8.72 -46.16 7.81
CA PRO A 119 8.65 -46.65 6.44
C PRO A 119 7.35 -47.46 6.26
N GLN A 120 6.59 -47.13 5.23
CA GLN A 120 5.20 -47.58 5.01
C GLN A 120 5.03 -49.12 4.87
N ALA A 121 6.12 -49.88 4.78
CA ALA A 121 6.14 -51.34 4.63
C ALA A 121 6.52 -52.11 5.91
N SER A 122 6.46 -51.49 7.11
CA SER A 122 6.81 -52.14 8.38
C SER A 122 5.57 -52.42 9.24
N LEU A 123 5.42 -53.68 9.65
CA LEU A 123 4.40 -54.11 10.62
C LEU A 123 5.04 -54.38 11.98
N PHE A 124 4.40 -53.90 13.03
CA PHE A 124 4.84 -54.04 14.41
C PHE A 124 3.81 -54.81 15.23
N CYS A 125 4.26 -55.56 16.23
CA CYS A 125 3.35 -56.06 17.25
C CYS A 125 2.90 -54.90 18.16
N LYS A 126 1.75 -55.07 18.83
CA LYS A 126 1.15 -54.06 19.71
C LYS A 126 2.15 -53.42 20.68
N SER A 127 2.95 -54.22 21.39
CA SER A 127 3.89 -53.74 22.40
C SER A 127 5.02 -52.91 21.79
N CYS A 128 5.59 -53.36 20.67
CA CYS A 128 6.66 -52.64 19.99
C CYS A 128 6.18 -51.30 19.42
N LEU A 129 4.97 -51.27 18.85
CA LEU A 129 4.38 -50.02 18.35
C LEU A 129 4.16 -49.01 19.47
N VAL A 130 3.59 -49.45 20.60
CA VAL A 130 3.35 -48.59 21.78
C VAL A 130 4.67 -48.05 22.35
N GLN A 131 5.71 -48.88 22.45
CA GLN A 131 7.02 -48.44 22.94
C GLN A 131 7.67 -47.42 22.00
N LEU A 132 7.60 -47.64 20.69
CA LEU A 132 8.14 -46.72 19.69
C LEU A 132 7.46 -45.33 19.75
N HIS A 133 6.18 -45.29 20.09
CA HIS A 133 5.37 -44.06 20.11
C HIS A 133 5.15 -43.47 21.50
N LYS A 134 5.88 -43.93 22.52
CA LYS A 134 5.77 -43.42 23.89
C LYS A 134 5.97 -41.89 23.96
N HIS A 135 6.85 -41.35 23.13
CA HIS A 135 7.11 -39.90 23.00
C HIS A 135 6.41 -39.25 21.79
N ARG A 136 5.60 -40.00 21.06
CA ARG A 136 4.79 -39.55 19.91
C ARG A 136 3.33 -40.02 20.04
N PRO A 137 2.65 -39.70 21.15
CA PRO A 137 1.35 -40.28 21.48
C PRO A 137 0.19 -39.79 20.60
N PHE A 138 0.43 -38.81 19.74
CA PHE A 138 -0.56 -38.22 18.83
C PHE A 138 -0.39 -38.70 17.38
N ASP A 139 0.51 -39.63 17.12
CA ASP A 139 0.55 -40.28 15.80
C ASP A 139 -0.65 -41.25 15.67
N ARG A 140 -1.03 -41.59 14.43
CA ARG A 140 -2.21 -42.41 14.13
C ARG A 140 -1.81 -43.87 13.87
N PRO A 141 -2.17 -44.82 14.76
CA PRO A 141 -1.92 -46.23 14.52
C PRO A 141 -3.05 -46.86 13.70
N GLU A 142 -2.70 -47.87 12.92
CA GLU A 142 -3.62 -48.67 12.13
C GLU A 142 -3.34 -50.15 12.34
N VAL A 143 -4.38 -50.98 12.27
CA VAL A 143 -4.28 -52.43 12.38
C VAL A 143 -4.63 -53.05 11.03
N TRP A 144 -3.78 -53.97 10.57
CA TRP A 144 -4.09 -54.77 9.39
C TRP A 144 -5.19 -55.77 9.75
N THR A 145 -6.32 -55.78 9.05
CA THR A 145 -7.44 -56.70 9.32
C THR A 145 -7.32 -58.04 8.59
N GLY A 146 -6.29 -58.19 7.75
CA GLY A 146 -6.18 -59.27 6.77
C GLY A 146 -6.51 -58.81 5.34
N THR A 147 -7.34 -57.77 5.19
CA THR A 147 -7.76 -57.23 3.88
C THR A 147 -7.45 -55.74 3.69
N HIS A 148 -7.51 -54.95 4.75
CA HIS A 148 -7.25 -53.51 4.72
C HIS A 148 -6.71 -53.03 6.07
N PHE A 149 -6.14 -51.83 6.11
CA PHE A 149 -5.83 -51.17 7.37
C PHE A 149 -7.07 -50.51 7.96
N ALA A 150 -7.43 -50.93 9.17
CA ALA A 150 -8.48 -50.31 9.96
C ALA A 150 -7.86 -49.35 10.99
N ARG A 151 -8.60 -48.29 11.31
CA ARG A 151 -8.20 -47.30 12.30
C ARG A 151 -8.05 -47.93 13.69
N ALA A 152 -6.96 -47.61 14.38
CA ALA A 152 -6.78 -47.89 15.80
C ALA A 152 -6.52 -46.58 16.56
N THR A 153 -6.50 -46.63 17.90
CA THR A 153 -6.06 -45.51 18.73
C THR A 153 -4.99 -45.98 19.70
N PHE A 154 -4.01 -45.14 20.00
CA PHE A 154 -2.99 -45.51 20.99
C PHE A 154 -3.59 -45.79 22.37
N LYS A 155 -4.71 -45.14 22.72
CA LYS A 155 -5.49 -45.47 23.92
C LYS A 155 -5.98 -46.92 23.90
N SER A 156 -6.60 -47.40 22.81
CA SER A 156 -7.06 -48.79 22.72
C SER A 156 -5.91 -49.80 22.70
N LEU A 157 -4.73 -49.37 22.25
CA LEU A 157 -3.49 -50.14 22.34
C LEU A 157 -2.85 -50.11 23.75
N GLY A 158 -3.39 -49.33 24.69
CA GLY A 158 -2.92 -49.26 26.08
C GLY A 158 -1.83 -48.23 26.35
N LEU A 159 -1.51 -47.34 25.40
CA LEU A 159 -0.61 -46.22 25.65
C LEU A 159 -1.30 -45.20 26.57
N ARG A 160 -0.59 -44.81 27.64
CA ARG A 160 -1.02 -43.75 28.56
C ARG A 160 0.05 -42.68 28.67
N ILE A 161 -0.37 -41.41 28.68
CA ILE A 161 0.51 -40.26 28.90
C ILE A 161 0.56 -39.97 30.39
N GLN A 162 1.70 -40.22 31.02
CA GLN A 162 1.97 -39.84 32.40
C GLN A 162 2.43 -38.38 32.47
N LEU A 163 1.74 -37.55 33.25
CA LEU A 163 2.13 -36.16 33.53
C LEU A 163 2.85 -36.02 34.87
N GLY A 164 3.50 -34.87 35.08
CA GLY A 164 4.07 -34.46 36.36
C GLY A 164 5.48 -34.99 36.67
N HIS A 165 6.00 -35.94 35.90
CA HIS A 165 7.38 -36.45 36.02
C HIS A 165 8.19 -36.19 34.74
N ILE A 166 9.51 -36.03 34.90
CA ILE A 166 10.45 -35.81 33.79
C ILE A 166 11.11 -37.15 33.46
N GLY A 167 11.19 -37.49 32.17
CA GLY A 167 11.76 -38.74 31.68
C GLY A 167 10.82 -39.93 31.84
N ASP A 168 11.38 -41.13 31.75
CA ASP A 168 10.62 -42.40 31.78
C ASP A 168 10.29 -42.90 33.19
N VAL A 169 10.17 -41.99 34.15
CA VAL A 169 9.86 -42.31 35.54
C VAL A 169 8.36 -42.59 35.70
N THR A 170 8.03 -43.79 36.18
CA THR A 170 6.65 -44.15 36.53
C THR A 170 6.21 -43.38 37.78
N CYS A 171 5.04 -42.75 37.71
CA CYS A 171 4.46 -42.08 38.87
C CYS A 171 4.03 -43.13 39.92
N PRO A 172 4.40 -42.97 41.21
CA PRO A 172 3.92 -43.85 42.27
C PRO A 172 2.46 -43.54 42.69
N CYS A 173 1.94 -42.36 42.33
CA CYS A 173 0.57 -41.94 42.63
C CYS A 173 -0.13 -41.38 41.38
N PRO A 174 -0.32 -42.18 40.32
CA PRO A 174 -0.98 -41.72 39.12
C PRO A 174 -2.48 -41.56 39.38
N MET A 175 -3.06 -40.48 38.85
CA MET A 175 -4.49 -40.22 38.87
C MET A 175 -5.00 -40.17 37.45
N THR A 176 -5.80 -41.15 37.06
CA THR A 176 -6.46 -41.19 35.76
C THR A 176 -7.29 -39.93 35.51
N ALA A 177 -7.23 -39.39 34.30
CA ALA A 177 -8.11 -38.31 33.87
C ALA A 177 -9.59 -38.69 34.07
N TYR A 178 -10.43 -37.72 34.38
CA TYR A 178 -11.84 -37.94 34.68
C TYR A 178 -12.56 -38.67 33.53
N ASP A 179 -13.32 -39.72 33.86
CA ASP A 179 -13.97 -40.67 32.93
C ASP A 179 -13.04 -41.34 31.90
N ASP A 180 -11.72 -41.27 32.09
CA ASP A 180 -10.68 -41.74 31.14
C ASP A 180 -10.89 -41.25 29.69
N SER A 181 -11.65 -40.18 29.45
CA SER A 181 -12.12 -39.75 28.12
C SER A 181 -11.43 -38.47 27.63
N PHE A 182 -10.14 -38.35 27.93
CA PHE A 182 -9.38 -37.13 27.64
C PHE A 182 -9.10 -36.99 26.14
N VAL A 183 -9.36 -35.80 25.60
CA VAL A 183 -9.19 -35.51 24.17
C VAL A 183 -8.11 -34.46 23.94
N VAL A 184 -7.24 -34.70 22.96
CA VAL A 184 -6.23 -33.74 22.50
C VAL A 184 -6.45 -33.38 21.05
N ILE A 185 -6.49 -32.08 20.77
CA ILE A 185 -6.45 -31.53 19.40
C ILE A 185 -4.98 -31.36 19.00
N HIS A 186 -4.56 -32.08 17.96
CA HIS A 186 -3.23 -32.01 17.38
C HIS A 186 -3.30 -31.60 15.89
N SER A 187 -2.16 -31.34 15.24
CA SER A 187 -2.13 -30.86 13.85
C SER A 187 -2.55 -31.91 12.81
N ASN A 188 -2.56 -33.19 13.17
CA ASN A 188 -2.97 -34.32 12.32
C ASN A 188 -4.35 -34.90 12.68
N GLY A 189 -5.10 -34.23 13.58
CA GLY A 189 -6.45 -34.66 13.96
C GLY A 189 -6.74 -34.51 15.45
N VAL A 190 -7.90 -35.05 15.84
CA VAL A 190 -8.38 -35.13 17.22
C VAL A 190 -8.15 -36.53 17.76
N HIS A 191 -7.51 -36.60 18.93
CA HIS A 191 -7.06 -37.84 19.55
C HIS A 191 -7.74 -38.07 20.88
N GLU A 192 -8.32 -39.23 21.07
CA GLU A 192 -8.71 -39.72 22.40
C GLU A 192 -7.51 -40.48 23.00
N ILE A 193 -7.08 -40.06 24.20
CA ILE A 193 -5.87 -40.56 24.84
C ILE A 193 -6.13 -41.06 26.26
N GLY A 194 -5.38 -42.08 26.69
CA GLY A 194 -5.23 -42.38 28.11
C GLY A 194 -4.26 -41.37 28.73
N LEU A 195 -4.67 -40.69 29.80
CA LEU A 195 -3.86 -39.66 30.44
C LEU A 195 -3.94 -39.79 31.96
N ASP A 196 -2.78 -39.73 32.60
CA ASP A 196 -2.63 -39.85 34.05
C ASP A 196 -1.94 -38.59 34.60
N PHE A 197 -2.61 -37.90 35.51
CA PHE A 197 -2.03 -36.81 36.30
C PHE A 197 -1.13 -37.39 37.40
N CYS A 198 -0.14 -36.62 37.83
CA CYS A 198 0.61 -36.90 39.04
C CYS A 198 -0.17 -36.38 40.25
N SER A 199 -0.32 -37.22 41.28
CA SER A 199 -0.89 -36.85 42.59
C SER A 199 0.07 -37.14 43.74
N CYS A 200 1.38 -37.20 43.46
CA CYS A 200 2.40 -37.31 44.50
C CYS A 200 2.44 -36.07 45.39
N PRO A 201 2.95 -36.17 46.63
CA PRO A 201 3.22 -35.01 47.47
C PRO A 201 4.10 -33.99 46.74
N GLY A 202 3.65 -32.73 46.64
CA GLY A 202 4.33 -31.67 45.90
C GLY A 202 4.02 -31.62 44.40
N ALA A 203 3.10 -32.46 43.89
CA ALA A 203 2.62 -32.34 42.51
C ALA A 203 1.94 -30.99 42.28
N THR A 204 2.22 -30.37 41.14
CA THR A 204 1.54 -29.13 40.73
C THR A 204 0.12 -29.39 40.27
N ASP A 205 -0.70 -28.34 40.18
CA ASP A 205 -2.06 -28.46 39.68
C ASP A 205 -2.14 -29.03 38.25
N HIS A 206 -3.32 -29.56 37.88
CA HIS A 206 -3.54 -30.21 36.59
C HIS A 206 -3.27 -29.30 35.38
N VAL A 207 -3.54 -27.99 35.49
CA VAL A 207 -3.27 -27.03 34.41
C VAL A 207 -1.77 -26.87 34.22
N SER A 208 -1.02 -26.69 35.30
CA SER A 208 0.45 -26.60 35.26
C SER A 208 1.08 -27.87 34.68
N GLN A 209 0.59 -29.06 35.07
CA GLN A 209 1.06 -30.33 34.52
C GLN A 209 0.83 -30.42 33.00
N LEU A 210 -0.36 -30.04 32.51
CA LEU A 210 -0.67 -30.02 31.08
C LEU A 210 0.21 -29.02 30.32
N LEU A 211 0.38 -27.80 30.84
CA LEU A 211 1.20 -26.76 30.20
C LEU A 211 2.66 -27.17 30.11
N ARG A 212 3.20 -27.85 31.13
CA ARG A 212 4.55 -28.44 31.12
C ARG A 212 4.71 -29.50 30.03
N ALA A 213 3.65 -30.28 29.79
CA ALA A 213 3.56 -31.24 28.69
C ALA A 213 3.19 -30.62 27.33
N ARG A 214 3.21 -29.28 27.20
CA ARG A 214 2.85 -28.54 25.96
C ARG A 214 1.40 -28.79 25.49
N LEU A 215 0.51 -29.09 26.44
CA LEU A 215 -0.92 -29.22 26.26
C LEU A 215 -1.62 -28.02 26.90
N PHE A 216 -2.35 -27.26 26.10
CA PHE A 216 -3.11 -26.11 26.57
C PHE A 216 -4.54 -26.55 26.88
N PRO A 217 -5.01 -26.47 28.13
CA PRO A 217 -6.32 -27.01 28.49
C PRO A 217 -7.47 -26.09 28.07
N ALA A 218 -8.62 -26.71 27.77
CA ALA A 218 -9.86 -26.00 27.48
C ALA A 218 -10.59 -25.50 28.74
N THR A 219 -10.33 -26.09 29.91
CA THR A 219 -10.89 -25.68 31.21
C THR A 219 -9.83 -25.78 32.29
N VAL A 220 -9.98 -25.00 33.37
CA VAL A 220 -9.04 -25.03 34.50
C VAL A 220 -9.43 -26.06 35.55
N ASP A 221 -10.74 -26.29 35.72
CA ASP A 221 -11.27 -27.33 36.58
C ASP A 221 -11.55 -28.60 35.74
N LYS A 222 -11.16 -29.76 36.29
CA LYS A 222 -11.27 -31.10 35.70
C LYS A 222 -11.15 -31.10 34.16
N PRO A 223 -9.99 -30.73 33.59
CA PRO A 223 -9.82 -30.64 32.14
C PRO A 223 -10.11 -31.99 31.47
N LYS A 224 -10.93 -31.96 30.41
CA LYS A 224 -11.21 -33.12 29.53
C LYS A 224 -10.71 -32.94 28.11
N THR A 225 -10.29 -31.73 27.75
CA THR A 225 -9.84 -31.39 26.41
C THR A 225 -8.63 -30.47 26.51
N ALA A 226 -7.62 -30.73 25.70
CA ALA A 226 -6.50 -29.83 25.49
C ALA A 226 -6.17 -29.71 24.00
N ALA A 227 -5.43 -28.67 23.64
CA ALA A 227 -4.81 -28.52 22.34
C ALA A 227 -3.30 -28.50 22.50
N THR A 228 -2.59 -29.15 21.59
CA THR A 228 -1.13 -29.03 21.53
C THR A 228 -0.72 -27.58 21.23
N PHE A 229 0.42 -27.14 21.78
CA PHE A 229 0.93 -25.79 21.46
C PHE A 229 1.20 -25.60 19.96
N SER A 230 1.52 -26.68 19.23
CA SER A 230 1.74 -26.65 17.78
C SER A 230 0.46 -26.31 17.02
N VAL A 231 -0.69 -26.93 17.33
CA VAL A 231 -1.94 -26.66 16.61
C VAL A 231 -2.48 -25.25 16.91
N LEU A 232 -2.32 -24.75 18.16
CA LEU A 232 -2.70 -23.38 18.50
C LEU A 232 -1.82 -22.35 17.78
N LYS A 233 -0.51 -22.62 17.68
CA LYS A 233 0.41 -21.80 16.89
C LYS A 233 0.02 -21.83 15.40
N LEU A 234 -0.27 -23.00 14.85
CA LEU A 234 -0.70 -23.15 13.45
C LEU A 234 -1.96 -22.33 13.17
N LEU A 235 -3.01 -22.50 13.98
CA LEU A 235 -4.25 -21.74 13.82
C LEU A 235 -4.01 -20.23 13.94
N GLN A 236 -3.22 -19.79 14.92
CA GLN A 236 -2.89 -18.37 15.06
C GLN A 236 -2.18 -17.83 13.80
N MET A 237 -1.21 -18.56 13.24
CA MET A 237 -0.54 -18.16 11.99
C MET A 237 -1.50 -18.13 10.81
N LEU A 238 -2.37 -19.13 10.66
CA LEU A 238 -3.37 -19.15 9.60
C LEU A 238 -4.40 -18.02 9.75
N THR A 239 -4.72 -17.59 10.98
CA THR A 239 -5.53 -16.38 11.18
C THR A 239 -4.80 -15.13 10.67
N PHE A 240 -3.47 -15.06 10.85
CA PHE A 240 -2.68 -13.91 10.38
C PHE A 240 -2.49 -13.89 8.87
N THR A 241 -2.21 -15.04 8.25
CA THR A 241 -1.83 -15.12 6.83
C THR A 241 -3.01 -15.40 5.91
N ALA A 242 -3.88 -16.33 6.27
CA ALA A 242 -5.01 -16.79 5.46
C ALA A 242 -6.38 -16.30 5.99
N LYS A 243 -6.38 -15.56 7.10
CA LYS A 243 -7.58 -14.99 7.76
C LYS A 243 -8.67 -16.02 8.11
N ILE A 244 -8.30 -17.30 8.20
CA ILE A 244 -9.22 -18.41 8.47
C ILE A 244 -9.98 -18.20 9.77
N SER A 245 -11.27 -18.53 9.78
CA SER A 245 -12.05 -18.56 11.01
C SER A 245 -11.70 -19.79 11.86
N CYS A 246 -11.90 -19.69 13.17
CA CYS A 246 -11.76 -20.86 14.05
C CYS A 246 -12.77 -21.98 13.68
N GLN A 247 -13.89 -21.63 13.06
CA GLN A 247 -14.91 -22.58 12.64
C GLN A 247 -14.41 -23.43 11.47
N GLU A 248 -13.95 -22.81 10.39
CA GLU A 248 -13.40 -23.50 9.22
C GLU A 248 -12.19 -24.36 9.60
N PHE A 249 -11.32 -23.84 10.47
CA PHE A 249 -10.20 -24.63 10.98
C PHE A 249 -10.68 -25.86 11.76
N THR A 250 -11.68 -25.71 12.63
CA THR A 250 -12.20 -26.86 13.39
C THR A 250 -12.84 -27.89 12.46
N GLN A 251 -13.58 -27.44 11.44
CA GLN A 251 -14.16 -28.33 10.42
C GLN A 251 -13.08 -29.07 9.63
N ALA A 252 -11.98 -28.40 9.27
CA ALA A 252 -10.83 -29.05 8.64
C ALA A 252 -10.22 -30.12 9.57
N MET A 253 -10.06 -29.82 10.86
CA MET A 253 -9.57 -30.80 11.84
C MET A 253 -10.50 -32.00 12.00
N ASP A 254 -11.81 -31.79 11.99
CA ASP A 254 -12.80 -32.87 12.04
C ASP A 254 -12.67 -33.76 10.79
N ARG A 255 -12.56 -33.18 9.59
CA ARG A 255 -12.38 -33.92 8.33
C ARG A 255 -11.06 -34.66 8.24
N ILE A 256 -9.96 -34.09 8.74
CA ILE A 256 -8.66 -34.76 8.87
C ILE A 256 -8.76 -35.97 9.83
N THR A 257 -9.56 -35.84 10.89
CA THR A 257 -9.80 -36.92 11.85
C THR A 257 -10.68 -38.02 11.25
N GLY A 258 -11.64 -37.67 10.41
CA GLY A 258 -12.48 -38.59 9.65
C GLY A 258 -13.37 -37.82 8.67
N ASN A 259 -13.23 -38.09 7.36
CA ASN A 259 -13.92 -37.34 6.29
C ASN A 259 -15.24 -37.98 5.85
N THR A 260 -15.74 -39.00 6.55
CA THR A 260 -16.94 -39.75 6.17
C THR A 260 -18.21 -39.32 6.92
N GLY A 261 -18.07 -38.60 8.04
CA GLY A 261 -19.19 -38.21 8.91
C GLY A 261 -19.83 -39.36 9.70
N VAL A 262 -19.32 -40.59 9.56
CA VAL A 262 -19.83 -41.79 10.25
C VAL A 262 -19.43 -41.79 11.73
N ASP A 263 -18.17 -41.43 12.02
CA ASP A 263 -17.68 -41.27 13.38
C ASP A 263 -18.09 -39.87 13.92
N GLN A 264 -19.13 -39.81 14.75
CA GLN A 264 -19.55 -38.55 15.37
C GLN A 264 -18.64 -38.18 16.54
N PHE A 265 -17.62 -37.36 16.30
CA PHE A 265 -16.85 -36.74 17.37
C PHE A 265 -17.65 -35.59 18.01
N PRO A 266 -17.65 -35.43 19.35
CA PRO A 266 -18.38 -34.33 19.96
C PRO A 266 -17.78 -32.99 19.53
N LYS A 267 -18.64 -32.04 19.11
CA LYS A 267 -18.21 -30.73 18.57
C LYS A 267 -17.23 -30.02 19.51
N ARG A 268 -15.97 -29.83 19.07
CA ARG A 268 -14.90 -29.19 19.87
C ARG A 268 -14.70 -27.71 19.59
N TYR A 269 -15.50 -27.13 18.70
CA TYR A 269 -15.42 -25.71 18.33
C TYR A 269 -15.39 -24.75 19.52
N ARG A 270 -16.28 -24.93 20.51
CA ARG A 270 -16.32 -24.07 21.72
C ARG A 270 -15.04 -24.18 22.57
N SER A 271 -14.49 -25.39 22.70
CA SER A 271 -13.22 -25.62 23.39
C SER A 271 -12.07 -24.94 22.64
N MET A 272 -12.04 -25.08 21.31
CA MET A 272 -11.01 -24.47 20.47
C MET A 272 -11.04 -22.94 20.53
N LEU A 273 -12.22 -22.33 20.43
CA LEU A 273 -12.40 -20.88 20.58
C LEU A 273 -11.82 -20.37 21.90
N ARG A 274 -12.16 -21.04 23.01
CA ARG A 274 -11.69 -20.64 24.34
C ARG A 274 -10.18 -20.78 24.46
N MET A 275 -9.62 -21.92 24.03
CA MET A 275 -8.18 -22.16 24.06
C MET A 275 -7.43 -21.15 23.21
N LEU A 276 -7.86 -20.90 21.97
CA LEU A 276 -7.25 -19.92 21.07
C LEU A 276 -7.26 -18.52 21.68
N ARG A 277 -8.38 -18.12 22.29
CA ARG A 277 -8.51 -16.81 22.91
C ARG A 277 -7.53 -16.60 24.07
N VAL A 278 -7.50 -17.54 25.01
CA VAL A 278 -6.58 -17.46 26.16
C VAL A 278 -5.12 -17.62 25.71
N TRP A 279 -4.87 -18.45 24.70
CA TRP A 279 -3.56 -18.58 24.06
C TRP A 279 -3.05 -17.25 23.50
N ARG A 280 -3.87 -16.51 22.74
CA ARG A 280 -3.51 -15.19 22.21
C ARG A 280 -3.15 -14.22 23.32
N HIS A 281 -4.01 -14.12 24.33
CA HIS A 281 -3.78 -13.23 25.48
C HIS A 281 -2.50 -13.59 26.25
N THR A 282 -2.30 -14.86 26.60
CA THR A 282 -1.09 -15.28 27.34
C THR A 282 0.19 -15.12 26.53
N ARG A 283 0.14 -15.35 25.21
CA ARG A 283 1.25 -15.07 24.27
C ARG A 283 1.57 -13.58 24.19
N LEU A 284 0.55 -12.72 24.16
CA LEU A 284 0.71 -11.27 24.21
C LEU A 284 1.41 -10.83 25.51
N MET A 285 0.90 -11.28 26.66
CA MET A 285 1.50 -10.97 27.98
C MET A 285 2.97 -11.41 28.04
N LYS A 286 3.28 -12.59 27.50
CA LYS A 286 4.65 -13.07 27.39
C LYS A 286 5.51 -12.19 26.47
N ARG A 287 5.00 -11.82 25.29
CA ARG A 287 5.72 -11.00 24.29
C ARG A 287 6.12 -9.64 24.84
N PHE A 288 5.27 -9.02 25.66
CA PHE A 288 5.49 -7.70 26.25
C PHE A 288 6.05 -7.75 27.68
N ALA A 289 6.71 -8.86 28.04
CA ALA A 289 7.41 -9.04 29.32
C ALA A 289 6.53 -8.92 30.57
N ARG A 290 5.20 -9.07 30.49
CA ARG A 290 4.32 -8.98 31.68
C ARG A 290 4.55 -10.11 32.68
N GLY A 291 5.22 -11.19 32.26
CA GLY A 291 5.71 -12.24 33.16
C GLY A 291 6.95 -11.84 33.97
N HIS A 292 7.66 -10.78 33.58
CA HIS A 292 8.81 -10.22 34.29
C HIS A 292 8.41 -9.07 35.21
N ASP A 293 7.21 -8.54 35.04
CA ASP A 293 6.63 -7.49 35.87
C ASP A 293 6.22 -8.06 37.24
N PRO A 294 6.68 -7.48 38.37
CA PRO A 294 6.24 -7.89 39.71
C PRO A 294 4.72 -7.76 39.92
N GLY A 295 4.06 -6.79 39.28
CA GLY A 295 2.61 -6.61 39.32
C GLY A 295 1.85 -7.59 38.42
N GLY A 296 2.57 -8.41 37.64
CA GLY A 296 2.01 -9.35 36.68
C GLY A 296 1.15 -8.66 35.61
N TRP A 297 0.25 -9.43 34.99
CA TRP A 297 -0.58 -8.89 33.90
C TRP A 297 -1.63 -7.86 34.35
N ARG A 298 -2.02 -7.86 35.63
CA ARG A 298 -3.03 -6.92 36.16
C ARG A 298 -2.51 -5.49 36.29
N ALA A 299 -1.19 -5.32 36.40
CA ALA A 299 -0.53 -4.03 36.38
C ALA A 299 -0.28 -3.49 34.97
N THR A 300 -0.77 -4.16 33.91
CA THR A 300 -0.57 -3.72 32.53
C THR A 300 -1.33 -2.42 32.28
N GLU A 301 -0.60 -1.38 31.91
CA GLU A 301 -1.15 -0.07 31.56
C GLU A 301 -1.78 -0.08 30.16
N SER A 302 -2.60 0.94 29.88
CA SER A 302 -3.19 1.14 28.56
C SER A 302 -2.09 1.34 27.50
N GLY A 303 -2.19 0.64 26.38
CA GLY A 303 -1.19 0.70 25.30
C GLY A 303 0.16 0.01 25.57
N ALA A 304 0.41 -0.52 26.78
CA ALA A 304 1.70 -1.12 27.15
C ALA A 304 2.07 -2.41 26.38
N CYS A 305 1.09 -3.01 25.68
CA CYS A 305 1.25 -4.16 24.80
C CYS A 305 1.09 -3.81 23.30
N ALA A 306 1.21 -2.53 22.92
CA ALA A 306 1.26 -2.13 21.52
C ALA A 306 2.69 -2.25 20.96
N VAL A 307 2.83 -2.76 19.73
CA VAL A 307 4.10 -2.69 19.00
C VAL A 307 4.35 -1.23 18.57
N ILE A 308 5.40 -0.62 19.11
CA ILE A 308 5.80 0.76 18.84
C ILE A 308 6.67 0.81 17.57
N CYS A 309 6.49 1.84 16.74
CA CYS A 309 7.29 2.07 15.54
C CYS A 309 8.72 2.56 15.88
N PRO A 310 9.78 1.83 15.51
CA PRO A 310 11.17 2.22 15.80
C PRO A 310 11.65 3.50 15.08
N ALA A 311 11.07 3.82 13.91
CA ALA A 311 11.43 4.99 13.13
C ALA A 311 10.77 6.28 13.65
N CYS A 312 9.69 6.18 14.43
CA CYS A 312 9.06 7.36 15.00
C CYS A 312 9.97 8.03 16.05
N PRO A 313 9.87 9.35 16.26
CA PRO A 313 10.61 10.07 17.28
C PRO A 313 10.11 9.71 18.69
N HIS A 314 10.98 9.14 19.52
CA HIS A 314 10.70 8.74 20.91
C HIS A 314 11.68 9.46 21.86
N PRO A 315 11.22 10.49 22.60
CA PRO A 315 12.04 11.17 23.59
C PRO A 315 12.68 10.19 24.59
N ASN A 316 13.95 10.38 24.92
CA ASN A 316 14.76 9.53 25.81
C ASN A 316 15.01 8.09 25.31
N ILE A 317 14.54 7.71 24.11
CA ILE A 317 14.79 6.39 23.53
C ILE A 317 15.69 6.52 22.30
N ASN A 318 15.23 7.23 21.27
CA ASN A 318 15.93 7.30 19.99
C ASN A 318 16.17 8.73 19.49
N LEU A 319 15.84 9.76 20.27
CA LEU A 319 16.20 11.15 19.98
C LEU A 319 17.53 11.57 20.64
N PRO A 320 18.35 12.44 20.01
CA PRO A 320 19.55 13.02 20.62
C PRO A 320 19.23 13.83 21.88
N ALA A 321 20.12 13.91 22.87
CA ALA A 321 19.83 14.59 24.15
C ALA A 321 19.44 16.08 23.98
N ASN A 322 20.04 16.77 23.01
CA ASN A 322 19.82 18.18 22.70
C ASN A 322 18.74 18.41 21.62
N TRP A 323 17.86 17.43 21.34
CA TRP A 323 16.84 17.54 20.27
C TRP A 323 15.92 18.76 20.43
N LYS A 324 15.70 19.24 21.66
CA LYS A 324 14.87 20.42 21.96
C LYS A 324 15.53 21.76 21.62
N GLU A 325 16.86 21.78 21.58
CA GLU A 325 17.71 22.96 21.31
C GLU A 325 18.15 23.01 19.84
N CYS A 326 17.65 22.07 19.02
CA CYS A 326 18.00 21.96 17.63
C CYS A 326 17.58 23.22 16.85
N ARG A 327 18.40 23.61 15.86
CA ARG A 327 18.13 24.79 15.03
C ARG A 327 16.76 24.62 14.35
N ASP A 328 16.02 25.70 14.15
CA ASP A 328 14.68 25.65 13.54
C ASP A 328 14.66 24.89 12.20
N LYS A 329 15.78 24.95 11.45
CA LYS A 329 15.97 24.28 10.15
C LYS A 329 16.15 22.76 10.24
N GLU A 330 16.48 22.22 11.40
CA GLU A 330 16.70 20.78 11.65
C GLU A 330 15.55 20.15 12.44
N ALA A 331 14.68 20.99 13.03
CA ALA A 331 13.60 20.55 13.91
C ALA A 331 12.64 19.54 13.25
N PHE A 332 12.51 19.57 11.91
CA PHE A 332 11.62 18.68 11.15
C PHE A 332 11.98 17.20 11.24
N LEU A 333 13.24 16.88 11.55
CA LEU A 333 13.70 15.52 11.80
C LEU A 333 13.01 14.87 13.02
N TYR A 334 12.50 15.69 13.94
CA TYR A 334 11.91 15.24 15.20
C TYR A 334 10.39 15.44 15.28
N TRP A 335 9.74 15.82 14.17
CA TRP A 335 8.28 15.94 14.12
C TRP A 335 7.63 14.55 14.08
N LEU A 336 6.47 14.42 14.71
CA LEU A 336 5.69 13.19 14.71
C LEU A 336 4.57 13.25 13.68
N PHE A 337 4.52 12.23 12.82
CA PHE A 337 3.51 12.08 11.79
C PHE A 337 2.39 11.17 12.31
N MET A 338 1.16 11.69 12.29
CA MET A 338 -0.05 10.98 12.68
C MET A 338 -1.03 10.96 11.52
N ALA A 339 -1.36 9.77 11.05
CA ALA A 339 -2.39 9.60 10.03
C ALA A 339 -3.66 9.05 10.67
N LEU A 340 -4.76 9.75 10.45
CA LEU A 340 -6.08 9.46 11.00
C LEU A 340 -7.00 9.01 9.88
N ASP A 341 -7.77 7.96 10.13
CA ASP A 341 -8.77 7.45 9.20
C ASP A 341 -9.78 6.52 9.89
N ALA A 342 -10.89 6.21 9.25
CA ALA A 342 -11.96 5.34 9.73
C ALA A 342 -12.22 4.17 8.76
N ASN A 343 -12.43 2.97 9.31
CA ASN A 343 -12.72 1.78 8.50
C ASN A 343 -14.21 1.42 8.53
N PHE A 344 -14.87 1.41 7.37
CA PHE A 344 -16.30 1.11 7.26
C PHE A 344 -16.64 -0.35 6.88
N ARG A 345 -15.64 -1.20 6.64
CA ARG A 345 -15.84 -2.60 6.20
C ARG A 345 -15.86 -3.60 7.36
N LEU A 346 -15.19 -3.27 8.46
CA LEU A 346 -15.14 -4.10 9.68
C LEU A 346 -16.44 -4.03 10.49
N LYS A 347 -17.53 -4.58 9.92
CA LYS A 347 -18.85 -4.68 10.55
C LYS A 347 -18.93 -5.85 11.54
N ARG A 348 -19.74 -5.71 12.60
CA ARG A 348 -20.01 -6.77 13.60
C ARG A 348 -21.50 -6.95 13.83
N LYS A 349 -21.99 -8.19 13.75
CA LYS A 349 -23.38 -8.52 14.08
C LYS A 349 -23.64 -8.46 15.58
N ASN A 350 -24.88 -8.19 15.96
CA ASN A 350 -25.30 -8.14 17.35
C ASN A 350 -25.60 -9.54 17.93
N VAL A 351 -24.56 -10.36 18.13
CA VAL A 351 -24.68 -11.78 18.49
C VAL A 351 -24.38 -12.10 19.98
N SER A 352 -23.82 -11.16 20.75
CA SER A 352 -23.42 -11.36 22.15
C SER A 352 -23.22 -10.01 22.87
N SER A 353 -22.94 -10.04 24.18
CA SER A 353 -22.70 -8.89 25.05
C SER A 353 -21.34 -8.96 25.76
N ASP A 354 -20.84 -7.82 26.26
CA ASP A 354 -19.58 -7.77 27.02
C ASP A 354 -19.64 -8.55 28.35
N VAL A 355 -20.84 -8.82 28.87
CA VAL A 355 -21.02 -9.65 30.08
C VAL A 355 -20.75 -11.13 29.76
N ARG A 356 -21.23 -11.62 28.62
CA ARG A 356 -21.03 -13.03 28.20
C ARG A 356 -19.69 -13.24 27.51
N ASP A 357 -19.16 -12.21 26.86
CA ASP A 357 -17.90 -12.23 26.12
C ASP A 357 -17.04 -10.99 26.44
N PRO A 358 -16.50 -10.87 27.66
CA PRO A 358 -15.69 -9.72 28.08
C PRO A 358 -14.32 -9.77 27.42
N GLY A 359 -13.79 -8.64 26.93
CA GLY A 359 -12.42 -8.61 26.36
C GLY A 359 -11.34 -8.97 27.39
N LEU A 360 -10.28 -9.66 26.97
CA LEU A 360 -9.13 -9.98 27.83
C LEU A 360 -8.03 -8.91 27.75
N ILE A 361 -7.90 -8.22 26.62
CA ILE A 361 -6.85 -7.21 26.39
C ILE A 361 -7.25 -5.85 26.99
N GLN A 362 -8.54 -5.51 27.07
CA GLN A 362 -9.07 -4.35 27.81
C GLN A 362 -8.28 -3.03 27.70
N GLY A 363 -7.79 -2.66 26.51
CA GLY A 363 -7.04 -1.40 26.32
C GLY A 363 -5.52 -1.53 26.36
N PHE A 364 -4.95 -2.73 26.57
CA PHE A 364 -3.49 -2.89 26.62
C PHE A 364 -2.80 -2.71 25.26
N CYS A 365 -3.54 -2.73 24.14
CA CYS A 365 -2.99 -2.66 22.78
C CYS A 365 -3.55 -1.46 22.00
N TYR A 366 -4.16 -1.71 20.82
CA TYR A 366 -4.54 -0.70 19.85
C TYR A 366 -5.99 -0.24 20.04
N ILE A 367 -6.85 -1.13 20.54
CA ILE A 367 -8.26 -0.82 20.80
C ILE A 367 -8.39 -0.23 22.21
N LEU A 368 -9.00 0.96 22.33
CA LEU A 368 -9.27 1.61 23.60
C LEU A 368 -10.11 0.74 24.55
N LYS A 369 -9.93 0.97 25.86
CA LYS A 369 -10.74 0.32 26.89
C LYS A 369 -12.21 0.75 26.76
N ASP A 370 -13.08 -0.25 26.59
CA ASP A 370 -14.48 -0.05 26.19
C ASP A 370 -15.30 0.75 27.21
N GLY A 371 -15.17 0.49 28.52
CA GLY A 371 -15.91 1.20 29.58
C GLY A 371 -15.66 2.72 29.57
N PRO A 372 -14.43 3.19 29.82
CA PRO A 372 -14.10 4.62 29.80
C PRO A 372 -14.42 5.29 28.45
N PHE A 373 -14.28 4.57 27.34
CA PHE A 373 -14.65 5.11 26.03
C PHE A 373 -16.17 5.32 25.89
N ARG A 374 -17.00 4.38 26.36
CA ARG A 374 -18.46 4.56 26.37
C ARG A 374 -18.89 5.70 27.28
N GLU A 375 -18.29 5.83 28.45
CA GLU A 375 -18.54 6.95 29.37
C GLU A 375 -18.19 8.30 28.73
N TYR A 376 -17.05 8.37 28.03
CA TYR A 376 -16.66 9.53 27.25
C TYR A 376 -17.69 9.88 26.18
N LEU A 377 -18.18 8.90 25.41
CA LEU A 377 -19.21 9.13 24.40
C LEU A 377 -20.51 9.63 25.02
N LEU A 378 -21.00 9.00 26.09
CA LEU A 378 -22.21 9.43 26.79
C LEU A 378 -22.09 10.86 27.35
N LYS A 379 -20.91 11.23 27.83
CA LYS A 379 -20.65 12.55 28.44
C LYS A 379 -20.61 13.70 27.42
N TYR A 380 -20.15 13.45 26.19
CA TYR A 380 -19.87 14.52 25.22
C TYR A 380 -20.66 14.43 23.90
N ALA A 381 -21.33 13.31 23.59
CA ALA A 381 -22.01 13.12 22.30
C ALA A 381 -23.08 14.18 22.01
N GLU A 382 -23.81 14.64 23.03
CA GLU A 382 -24.82 15.70 22.88
C GLU A 382 -24.21 17.11 22.78
N LYS A 383 -22.98 17.30 23.29
CA LYS A 383 -22.29 18.61 23.32
C LYS A 383 -21.56 18.90 22.02
N ILE A 384 -21.09 17.84 21.33
CA ILE A 384 -20.25 17.94 20.14
C ILE A 384 -21.10 17.67 18.91
N VAL A 385 -21.57 18.75 18.26
CA VAL A 385 -22.32 18.67 17.00
C VAL A 385 -21.36 18.69 15.81
N GLN A 386 -21.56 17.78 14.87
CA GLN A 386 -20.78 17.73 13.63
C GLN A 386 -21.31 18.78 12.64
N ASP A 387 -20.44 19.70 12.22
CA ASP A 387 -20.78 20.73 11.25
C ASP A 387 -21.04 20.14 9.85
N LYS A 388 -21.89 20.82 9.06
CA LYS A 388 -22.11 20.46 7.65
C LYS A 388 -20.85 20.72 6.82
N SER A 389 -20.58 19.85 5.85
CA SER A 389 -19.45 19.97 4.93
C SER A 389 -19.47 21.30 4.18
N THR A 390 -18.33 22.00 4.16
CA THR A 390 -18.10 23.22 3.34
C THR A 390 -17.16 22.96 2.15
N CYS A 391 -16.68 21.72 2.01
CA CYS A 391 -15.90 21.24 0.86
C CYS A 391 -16.81 20.36 -0.03
N ASN A 392 -16.35 20.03 -1.25
CA ASN A 392 -17.04 19.10 -2.15
C ASN A 392 -17.60 17.89 -1.39
N ASP A 393 -18.83 17.49 -1.68
CA ASP A 393 -19.53 16.39 -0.99
C ASP A 393 -18.76 15.07 -1.12
N HIS A 394 -17.96 14.74 -0.10
CA HIS A 394 -17.23 13.48 -0.03
C HIS A 394 -18.16 12.33 0.42
N ASP A 395 -17.99 11.15 -0.18
CA ASP A 395 -18.65 9.91 0.25
C ASP A 395 -18.25 9.48 1.67
N ALA A 396 -17.12 9.96 2.21
CA ALA A 396 -16.70 9.70 3.59
C ALA A 396 -17.71 10.26 4.61
N ILE A 397 -18.29 11.43 4.33
CA ILE A 397 -19.32 12.04 5.19
C ILE A 397 -20.64 11.30 5.03
N LYS A 398 -21.02 10.91 3.80
CA LYS A 398 -22.23 10.10 3.56
C LYS A 398 -22.13 8.74 4.26
N SER A 399 -20.97 8.07 4.17
CA SER A 399 -20.70 6.78 4.80
C SER A 399 -20.66 6.84 6.33
N SER A 400 -20.17 7.95 6.90
CA SER A 400 -20.20 8.19 8.36
C SER A 400 -21.61 8.29 8.93
N SER A 401 -22.57 8.75 8.12
CA SER A 401 -23.97 8.93 8.51
C SER A 401 -24.84 7.67 8.36
N ILE A 402 -24.32 6.62 7.71
CA ILE A 402 -25.02 5.34 7.56
C ILE A 402 -24.93 4.56 8.87
N ARG A 403 -25.93 4.74 9.74
CA ARG A 403 -26.17 3.82 10.87
C ARG A 403 -26.31 2.42 10.28
N GLY A 404 -25.45 1.49 10.72
CA GLY A 404 -25.52 0.09 10.29
C GLY A 404 -26.95 -0.42 10.46
N GLY A 405 -27.52 -1.00 9.40
CA GLY A 405 -28.91 -1.47 9.38
C GLY A 405 -29.26 -2.41 10.54
N LYS A 406 -30.56 -2.65 10.74
CA LYS A 406 -31.08 -3.55 11.79
C LYS A 406 -30.26 -4.86 11.84
N GLY A 407 -29.70 -5.18 13.00
CA GLY A 407 -28.94 -6.43 13.26
C GLY A 407 -27.42 -6.27 13.44
N TYR A 408 -26.84 -5.09 13.20
CA TYR A 408 -25.42 -4.82 13.46
C TYR A 408 -25.21 -4.03 14.75
N ALA A 409 -24.19 -4.39 15.51
CA ALA A 409 -23.77 -3.67 16.71
C ALA A 409 -22.55 -2.77 16.50
N ALA A 410 -21.85 -2.92 15.36
CA ALA A 410 -20.86 -1.96 14.87
C ALA A 410 -20.90 -1.95 13.34
N SER A 411 -20.93 -0.76 12.73
CA SER A 411 -20.90 -0.57 11.26
C SER A 411 -19.49 -0.37 10.69
N GLY A 412 -18.46 -0.37 11.54
CA GLY A 412 -17.06 -0.10 11.18
C GLY A 412 -16.18 0.07 12.42
N MET A 413 -14.89 0.32 12.23
CA MET A 413 -13.94 0.73 13.26
C MET A 413 -13.67 2.23 13.13
N GLY A 414 -13.78 2.96 14.24
CA GLY A 414 -13.51 4.40 14.28
C GLY A 414 -14.57 5.28 13.58
N ILE A 415 -15.85 4.88 13.62
CA ILE A 415 -16.95 5.51 12.85
C ILE A 415 -17.04 7.03 13.09
N GLY A 416 -16.46 7.81 12.18
CA GLY A 416 -17.04 8.96 11.45
C GLY A 416 -17.56 10.21 12.17
N GLN A 417 -17.73 10.19 13.50
CA GLN A 417 -18.11 11.38 14.28
C GLN A 417 -16.87 12.06 14.84
N TYR A 418 -16.86 13.40 14.87
CA TYR A 418 -15.72 14.18 15.36
C TYR A 418 -15.29 13.77 16.77
N ILE A 419 -16.25 13.48 17.67
CA ILE A 419 -15.98 13.00 19.03
C ILE A 419 -15.08 11.75 19.08
N ASN A 420 -15.25 10.81 18.14
CA ASN A 420 -14.44 9.59 18.08
C ASN A 420 -13.02 9.93 17.65
N MET A 421 -12.89 10.70 16.56
CA MET A 421 -11.59 11.11 16.02
C MET A 421 -10.81 11.98 17.00
N ASP A 422 -11.50 12.90 17.69
CA ASP A 422 -10.93 13.73 18.75
C ASP A 422 -10.32 12.84 19.85
N ARG A 423 -11.06 11.82 20.31
CA ARG A 423 -10.55 10.91 21.34
C ARG A 423 -9.32 10.12 20.88
N PHE A 424 -9.34 9.57 19.67
CA PHE A 424 -8.22 8.80 19.14
C PHE A 424 -6.98 9.66 18.91
N PHE A 425 -7.18 10.87 18.39
CA PHE A 425 -6.12 11.84 18.19
C PHE A 425 -5.48 12.23 19.54
N LEU A 426 -6.30 12.66 20.51
CA LEU A 426 -5.81 13.08 21.82
C LEU A 426 -5.11 11.94 22.56
N SER A 427 -5.68 10.73 22.57
CA SER A 427 -5.05 9.59 23.24
C SER A 427 -3.69 9.24 22.63
N THR A 428 -3.53 9.41 21.31
CA THR A 428 -2.26 9.14 20.64
C THR A 428 -1.25 10.26 20.87
N ALA A 429 -1.69 11.52 20.78
CA ALA A 429 -0.85 12.70 20.96
C ALA A 429 -0.31 12.85 22.39
N GLU A 430 -1.04 12.36 23.40
CA GLU A 430 -0.60 12.40 24.80
C GLU A 430 0.63 11.52 25.10
N HIS A 431 0.85 10.46 24.32
CA HIS A 431 1.97 9.53 24.56
C HIS A 431 3.33 10.15 24.22
N ASP A 432 3.41 10.93 23.13
CA ASP A 432 4.64 11.52 22.62
C ASP A 432 4.52 13.05 22.63
N ARG A 433 4.88 13.67 23.77
CA ARG A 433 4.85 15.14 23.97
C ARG A 433 5.95 15.85 23.17
N LEU A 434 5.82 15.82 21.85
CA LEU A 434 6.70 16.48 20.90
C LEU A 434 6.20 17.88 20.59
N LYS A 435 7.14 18.77 20.24
CA LYS A 435 6.86 20.18 20.00
C LYS A 435 5.93 20.40 18.80
N ARG A 436 6.04 19.56 17.75
CA ARG A 436 5.24 19.68 16.53
C ARG A 436 4.71 18.33 16.03
N LEU A 437 3.45 18.33 15.61
CA LEU A 437 2.72 17.19 15.04
C LEU A 437 2.31 17.49 13.59
N ILE A 438 2.52 16.53 12.70
CA ILE A 438 1.99 16.53 11.34
C ILE A 438 0.82 15.57 11.30
N VAL A 439 -0.39 16.09 11.13
CA VAL A 439 -1.63 15.29 11.21
C VAL A 439 -2.28 15.23 9.84
N SER A 440 -2.41 14.03 9.28
CA SER A 440 -3.15 13.81 8.04
C SER A 440 -4.50 13.17 8.29
N TYR A 441 -5.53 13.71 7.64
CA TYR A 441 -6.88 13.14 7.63
C TYR A 441 -7.61 13.57 6.37
N ASP A 442 -8.42 12.70 5.76
CA ASP A 442 -9.21 13.00 4.57
C ASP A 442 -9.98 14.30 4.69
N ILE A 443 -10.63 14.52 5.83
CA ILE A 443 -11.41 15.73 6.10
C ILE A 443 -10.69 16.66 7.08
N ALA A 444 -9.35 16.64 7.13
CA ALA A 444 -8.56 17.54 7.99
C ALA A 444 -8.91 19.02 7.78
N CYS A 445 -9.26 19.41 6.56
CA CYS A 445 -9.67 20.77 6.24
C CYS A 445 -10.97 21.20 6.95
N GLN A 446 -11.82 20.25 7.34
CA GLN A 446 -13.08 20.48 8.07
C GLN A 446 -12.93 20.19 9.56
N TRP A 447 -12.39 19.02 9.91
CA TRP A 447 -12.30 18.52 11.27
C TRP A 447 -11.52 19.47 12.20
N ARG A 448 -10.43 20.07 11.69
CA ARG A 448 -9.56 20.95 12.49
C ARG A 448 -10.20 22.27 12.93
N VAL A 449 -11.22 22.77 12.20
CA VAL A 449 -11.69 24.16 12.30
C VAL A 449 -12.12 24.51 13.73
N LYS A 450 -12.90 23.63 14.35
CA LYS A 450 -13.35 23.76 15.75
C LYS A 450 -12.63 22.82 16.71
N LEU A 451 -11.52 22.19 16.31
CA LEU A 451 -10.86 21.19 17.15
C LEU A 451 -10.47 21.77 18.51
N GLN A 452 -9.90 22.98 18.53
CA GLN A 452 -9.49 23.62 19.78
C GLN A 452 -10.69 23.97 20.69
N GLU A 453 -11.78 24.48 20.12
CA GLU A 453 -13.04 24.75 20.85
C GLU A 453 -13.65 23.46 21.42
N ARG A 454 -13.61 22.36 20.67
CA ARG A 454 -14.06 21.05 21.15
C ARG A 454 -13.18 20.55 22.30
N CYS A 455 -11.85 20.66 22.14
CA CYS A 455 -10.89 20.21 23.16
C CYS A 455 -10.95 21.00 24.47
N GLN A 456 -11.46 22.24 24.46
CA GLN A 456 -11.75 23.01 25.69
C GLN A 456 -12.93 22.46 26.49
N GLN A 457 -13.83 21.69 25.85
CA GLN A 457 -14.98 21.09 26.52
C GLN A 457 -14.66 19.74 27.16
N TYR A 458 -13.57 19.10 26.72
CA TYR A 458 -13.11 17.84 27.30
C TYR A 458 -12.37 18.08 28.62
N GLU A 459 -12.12 16.99 29.34
CA GLU A 459 -11.17 17.01 30.46
C GLU A 459 -9.78 17.47 29.97
N ALA A 460 -8.93 17.90 30.93
CA ALA A 460 -7.59 18.39 30.64
C ALA A 460 -6.85 17.43 29.69
N ASN A 461 -6.33 17.97 28.61
CA ASN A 461 -5.74 17.22 27.50
C ASN A 461 -4.53 17.98 26.93
N ILE A 462 -3.79 17.34 26.03
CA ILE A 462 -2.56 17.91 25.48
C ILE A 462 -2.75 19.29 24.81
N LEU A 463 -3.91 19.55 24.21
CA LEU A 463 -4.19 20.84 23.55
C LEU A 463 -4.63 21.95 24.52
N THR A 464 -5.03 21.60 25.74
CA THR A 464 -5.38 22.54 26.81
C THR A 464 -4.27 22.67 27.86
N SER A 465 -3.12 22.03 27.63
CA SER A 465 -1.94 22.14 28.49
C SER A 465 -1.23 23.49 28.36
N GLU A 466 -0.35 23.81 29.32
CA GLU A 466 0.42 25.08 29.32
C GLU A 466 1.33 25.25 28.09
N SER A 467 1.76 24.14 27.47
CA SER A 467 2.60 24.12 26.27
C SER A 467 2.02 23.16 25.25
N PRO A 468 0.96 23.57 24.52
CA PRO A 468 0.34 22.71 23.52
C PRO A 468 1.29 22.53 22.32
N PRO A 469 1.25 21.36 21.66
CA PRO A 469 2.06 21.12 20.47
C PRO A 469 1.56 21.99 19.31
N GLU A 470 2.49 22.39 18.44
CA GLU A 470 2.16 22.99 17.16
C GLU A 470 1.66 21.91 16.20
N ILE A 471 0.56 22.15 15.49
CA ILE A 471 -0.04 21.14 14.62
C ILE A 471 -0.17 21.66 13.19
N THR A 472 0.39 20.91 12.25
CA THR A 472 0.16 21.10 10.82
C THR A 472 -0.80 20.03 10.33
N PHE A 473 -1.95 20.46 9.81
CA PHE A 473 -2.96 19.56 9.26
C PHE A 473 -2.78 19.44 7.75
N LEU A 474 -2.82 18.22 7.23
CA LEU A 474 -2.68 17.91 5.81
C LEU A 474 -3.76 16.92 5.37
N VAL A 475 -3.98 16.82 4.07
CA VAL A 475 -4.87 15.82 3.47
C VAL A 475 -4.01 14.84 2.67
N PRO A 476 -4.22 13.51 2.79
CA PRO A 476 -3.49 12.51 2.03
C PRO A 476 -3.53 12.76 0.51
N LYS A 477 -2.44 12.45 -0.20
CA LYS A 477 -2.23 12.84 -1.61
C LYS A 477 -3.29 12.29 -2.57
N PHE A 478 -3.80 11.09 -2.32
CA PHE A 478 -4.84 10.45 -3.14
C PHE A 478 -6.20 11.15 -2.97
N HIS A 479 -6.50 11.59 -1.75
CA HIS A 479 -7.77 12.22 -1.40
C HIS A 479 -7.79 13.72 -1.76
N LEU A 480 -6.64 14.39 -1.68
CA LEU A 480 -6.48 15.84 -1.90
C LEU A 480 -7.13 16.37 -3.20
N PRO A 481 -7.02 15.73 -4.39
CA PRO A 481 -7.65 16.20 -5.62
C PRO A 481 -9.18 16.30 -5.56
N ALA A 482 -9.84 15.52 -4.70
CA ALA A 482 -11.28 15.58 -4.52
C ALA A 482 -11.75 16.85 -3.77
N HIS A 483 -10.83 17.54 -3.08
CA HIS A 483 -11.14 18.78 -2.39
C HIS A 483 -11.23 19.98 -3.34
N VAL A 484 -11.85 21.06 -2.85
CA VAL A 484 -11.87 22.37 -3.52
C VAL A 484 -10.46 22.92 -3.75
N GLU A 485 -10.29 23.76 -4.76
CA GLU A 485 -8.99 24.24 -5.24
C GLU A 485 -8.14 24.91 -4.14
N ASP A 486 -8.78 25.59 -3.20
CA ASP A 486 -8.09 26.21 -2.06
C ASP A 486 -7.46 25.18 -1.11
N CYS A 487 -8.11 24.04 -0.91
CA CYS A 487 -7.56 22.97 -0.08
C CYS A 487 -6.35 22.29 -0.74
N ARG A 488 -6.38 22.13 -2.07
CA ARG A 488 -5.33 21.46 -2.85
C ARG A 488 -3.95 22.09 -2.72
N THR A 489 -3.88 23.37 -2.34
CA THR A 489 -2.62 24.06 -2.09
C THR A 489 -2.30 24.16 -0.59
N LYS A 490 -3.29 24.44 0.26
CA LYS A 490 -3.10 24.65 1.71
C LYS A 490 -2.83 23.37 2.52
N PHE A 491 -3.40 22.23 2.11
CA PHE A 491 -3.26 20.95 2.84
C PHE A 491 -2.37 19.95 2.11
N SER A 492 -1.54 20.43 1.18
CA SER A 492 -0.72 19.59 0.32
C SER A 492 0.61 19.22 0.99
N PHE A 493 0.87 17.92 1.09
CA PHE A 493 2.20 17.41 1.43
C PHE A 493 3.29 17.90 0.46
N ASN A 494 2.96 18.08 -0.83
CA ASN A 494 3.96 18.51 -1.82
C ASN A 494 4.46 19.94 -1.57
N TYR A 495 3.65 20.79 -0.95
CA TYR A 495 3.97 22.21 -0.75
C TYR A 495 4.25 22.58 0.71
N THR A 496 4.28 21.59 1.61
CA THR A 496 4.56 21.81 3.03
C THR A 496 6.03 21.48 3.33
N PRO A 497 6.83 22.41 3.88
CA PRO A 497 8.21 22.10 4.29
C PRO A 497 8.32 21.13 5.46
N GLY A 498 9.40 20.35 5.45
CA GLY A 498 9.76 19.42 6.53
C GLY A 498 8.98 18.10 6.54
N VAL A 499 8.21 17.80 5.49
CA VAL A 499 7.42 16.55 5.39
C VAL A 499 7.95 15.57 4.34
N GLY A 500 9.01 15.94 3.62
CA GLY A 500 9.64 15.09 2.61
C GLY A 500 8.67 14.62 1.53
N ARG A 501 8.71 13.33 1.20
CA ARG A 501 7.85 12.67 0.22
C ARG A 501 6.67 11.91 0.82
N THR A 502 6.39 12.09 2.11
CA THR A 502 5.22 11.52 2.82
C THR A 502 3.92 11.66 2.01
N ASP A 503 3.14 10.59 1.92
CA ASP A 503 1.88 10.54 1.14
C ASP A 503 0.61 10.67 1.99
N GLY A 504 0.64 10.31 3.27
CA GLY A 504 -0.52 10.28 4.17
C GLY A 504 -1.41 9.04 4.02
N GLU A 505 -1.08 8.09 3.13
CA GLU A 505 -1.91 6.96 2.71
C GLU A 505 -1.65 5.66 3.52
N ALA A 506 -0.94 5.78 4.64
CA ALA A 506 -0.59 4.62 5.46
C ALA A 506 -1.81 3.90 6.08
N PRO A 507 -2.85 4.60 6.58
CA PRO A 507 -4.05 3.95 7.12
C PRO A 507 -4.79 3.10 6.08
N GLU A 508 -5.00 3.62 4.86
CA GLU A 508 -5.72 2.93 3.79
C GLU A 508 -5.05 1.62 3.36
N ARG A 509 -3.72 1.62 3.23
CA ARG A 509 -2.93 0.39 3.01
C ARG A 509 -3.11 -0.62 4.16
N GLY A 510 -3.21 -0.13 5.39
CA GLY A 510 -3.53 -0.95 6.56
C GLY A 510 -4.95 -1.52 6.49
N TRP A 511 -5.92 -0.75 6.01
CA TRP A 511 -7.30 -1.18 5.86
C TRP A 511 -7.44 -2.29 4.85
N ALA A 512 -6.81 -2.19 3.68
CA ALA A 512 -6.79 -3.26 2.68
C ALA A 512 -6.45 -4.62 3.31
N ALA A 513 -5.36 -4.69 4.09
CA ALA A 513 -4.93 -5.91 4.77
C ALA A 513 -5.86 -6.36 5.92
N SER A 514 -6.54 -5.42 6.59
CA SER A 514 -7.46 -5.73 7.69
C SER A 514 -8.87 -6.09 7.21
N ASN A 515 -9.27 -5.65 6.02
CA ASN A 515 -10.62 -5.86 5.50
C ASN A 515 -10.90 -7.34 5.26
N ASP A 516 -9.88 -8.13 4.99
CA ASP A 516 -9.98 -9.60 4.89
C ASP A 516 -10.40 -10.26 6.22
N LEU A 517 -10.19 -9.60 7.36
CA LEU A 517 -10.70 -10.05 8.66
C LEU A 517 -12.19 -9.77 8.85
N ALA A 518 -12.83 -9.01 7.97
CA ALA A 518 -14.23 -8.65 8.12
C ALA A 518 -15.10 -9.90 8.20
N TYR A 519 -14.88 -10.90 7.33
CA TYR A 519 -15.66 -12.13 7.33
C TYR A 519 -15.47 -12.95 8.61
N SER A 520 -14.22 -13.27 8.96
CA SER A 520 -13.91 -14.14 10.10
C SER A 520 -14.23 -13.51 11.47
N THR A 521 -14.32 -12.17 11.55
CA THR A 521 -14.63 -11.46 12.80
C THR A 521 -16.08 -10.98 12.92
N ARG A 522 -16.88 -11.05 11.85
CA ARG A 522 -18.26 -10.51 11.80
C ARG A 522 -19.21 -11.15 12.82
N GLU A 523 -19.08 -12.46 13.01
CA GLU A 523 -19.91 -13.29 13.90
C GLU A 523 -19.33 -13.43 15.31
N MET A 524 -18.21 -12.76 15.62
CA MET A 524 -17.61 -12.83 16.95
C MET A 524 -18.35 -11.94 17.95
N GLY A 525 -18.41 -12.39 19.20
CA GLY A 525 -18.82 -11.54 20.32
C GLY A 525 -17.87 -10.34 20.51
N PRO A 526 -18.28 -9.33 21.29
CA PRO A 526 -17.54 -8.07 21.38
C PRO A 526 -16.11 -8.22 21.94
N GLY A 527 -15.92 -9.02 23.00
CA GLY A 527 -14.59 -9.26 23.58
C GLY A 527 -13.70 -10.08 22.68
N SER A 528 -14.19 -11.20 22.17
CA SER A 528 -13.44 -12.10 21.29
C SER A 528 -13.02 -11.40 20.00
N ARG A 529 -13.88 -10.52 19.47
CA ARG A 529 -13.55 -9.72 18.29
C ARG A 529 -12.43 -8.73 18.55
N ARG A 530 -12.52 -7.94 19.62
CA ARG A 530 -11.47 -6.96 19.97
C ARG A 530 -10.13 -7.66 20.20
N ASP A 531 -10.14 -8.74 20.99
CA ASP A 531 -8.92 -9.52 21.25
C ASP A 531 -8.29 -10.09 19.97
N THR A 532 -9.11 -10.52 19.00
CA THR A 532 -8.64 -11.03 17.70
C THR A 532 -8.06 -9.91 16.82
N LEU A 533 -8.72 -8.74 16.78
CA LEU A 533 -8.25 -7.60 16.00
C LEU A 533 -6.94 -7.05 16.55
N ASP A 534 -6.81 -6.91 17.88
CA ASP A 534 -5.55 -6.50 18.52
C ASP A 534 -4.41 -7.48 18.22
N ASP A 535 -4.67 -8.80 18.23
CA ASP A 535 -3.67 -9.83 17.90
C ASP A 535 -3.22 -9.71 16.43
N CYS A 536 -4.16 -9.53 15.49
CA CYS A 536 -3.87 -9.35 14.07
C CYS A 536 -3.16 -8.02 13.76
N PHE A 537 -3.56 -6.92 14.40
CA PHE A 537 -2.88 -5.63 14.28
C PHE A 537 -1.47 -5.70 14.86
N GLY A 538 -1.30 -6.43 15.97
CA GLY A 538 0.00 -6.70 16.56
C GLY A 538 0.92 -7.47 15.63
N ASP A 539 0.42 -8.46 14.91
CA ASP A 539 1.18 -9.18 13.89
C ASP A 539 1.57 -8.29 12.72
N SER A 540 0.61 -7.55 12.15
CA SER A 540 0.87 -6.61 11.04
C SER A 540 1.93 -5.56 11.41
N ASN A 541 1.82 -4.97 12.61
CA ASN A 541 2.80 -4.00 13.08
C ASN A 541 4.16 -4.65 13.37
N TRP A 542 4.20 -5.89 13.88
CA TRP A 542 5.45 -6.62 14.05
C TRP A 542 6.13 -6.91 12.70
N GLN A 543 5.38 -7.31 11.67
CA GLN A 543 5.91 -7.51 10.32
C GLN A 543 6.48 -6.21 9.74
N LYS A 544 5.80 -5.07 9.95
CA LYS A 544 6.32 -3.74 9.59
C LYS A 544 7.65 -3.49 10.27
N VAL A 545 7.75 -3.73 11.58
CA VAL A 545 8.99 -3.54 12.35
C VAL A 545 10.13 -4.44 11.83
N THR A 546 9.86 -5.71 11.53
CA THR A 546 10.90 -6.62 11.02
C THR A 546 11.39 -6.26 9.62
N ASN A 547 10.52 -5.65 8.79
CA ASN A 547 10.85 -5.24 7.42
C ASN A 547 11.31 -3.78 7.32
N LEU A 548 11.22 -3.01 8.41
CA LEU A 548 11.41 -1.55 8.41
C LEU A 548 12.78 -1.14 7.89
N ALA A 549 13.85 -1.77 8.38
CA ALA A 549 15.22 -1.46 7.96
C ALA A 549 15.44 -1.67 6.44
N THR A 550 14.88 -2.75 5.89
CA THR A 550 14.97 -3.03 4.45
C THR A 550 14.14 -2.04 3.65
N SER A 551 12.91 -1.75 4.07
CA SER A 551 12.03 -0.80 3.38
C SER A 551 12.59 0.63 3.39
N LEU A 552 13.13 1.10 4.52
CA LEU A 552 13.77 2.41 4.61
C LEU A 552 15.02 2.50 3.73
N HIS A 553 15.82 1.43 3.65
CA HIS A 553 16.97 1.38 2.77
C HIS A 553 16.58 1.45 1.29
N GLU A 554 15.56 0.70 0.85
CA GLU A 554 15.04 0.76 -0.52
C GLU A 554 14.51 2.16 -0.88
N LYS A 555 13.73 2.77 0.03
CA LYS A 555 13.29 4.16 -0.11
C LYS A 555 14.48 5.13 -0.16
N GLY A 556 15.52 4.88 0.63
CA GLY A 556 16.75 5.68 0.65
C GLY A 556 17.46 5.68 -0.69
N LEU A 557 17.60 4.50 -1.32
CA LEU A 557 18.17 4.38 -2.66
C LEU A 557 17.35 5.13 -3.71
N GLU A 558 16.02 5.02 -3.66
CA GLU A 558 15.13 5.80 -4.53
C GLU A 558 15.30 7.31 -4.29
N ALA A 559 15.31 7.73 -3.03
CA ALA A 559 15.41 9.14 -2.65
C ALA A 559 16.75 9.76 -3.10
N ILE A 560 17.86 9.04 -3.00
CA ILE A 560 19.17 9.49 -3.51
C ILE A 560 19.09 9.78 -5.02
N GLN A 561 18.51 8.85 -5.78
CA GLN A 561 18.38 9.00 -7.24
C GLN A 561 17.44 10.14 -7.61
N GLN A 562 16.28 10.21 -6.96
CA GLN A 562 15.26 11.22 -7.26
C GLN A 562 15.70 12.61 -6.82
N ARG A 563 16.37 12.76 -5.68
CA ARG A 563 16.98 14.03 -5.26
C ARG A 563 17.95 14.55 -6.33
N ALA A 564 18.86 13.71 -6.82
CA ALA A 564 19.81 14.10 -7.85
C ALA A 564 19.09 14.58 -9.13
N ASN A 565 18.11 13.82 -9.61
CA ASN A 565 17.34 14.15 -10.81
C ASN A 565 16.54 15.45 -10.65
N GLN A 566 15.88 15.63 -9.50
CA GLN A 566 14.95 16.74 -9.28
C GLN A 566 15.69 18.05 -8.95
N ILE A 567 16.83 17.99 -8.26
CA ILE A 567 17.70 19.16 -8.07
C ILE A 567 18.29 19.61 -9.40
N ALA A 568 18.85 18.68 -10.19
CA ALA A 568 19.41 19.01 -11.50
C ALA A 568 18.34 19.63 -12.43
N ALA A 569 17.16 19.02 -12.51
CA ALA A 569 16.05 19.54 -13.30
C ALA A 569 15.56 20.92 -12.82
N PHE A 570 15.59 21.18 -11.51
CA PHE A 570 15.24 22.49 -10.96
C PHE A 570 16.31 23.55 -11.28
N GLN A 571 17.59 23.23 -11.12
CA GLN A 571 18.71 24.11 -11.44
C GLN A 571 18.73 24.50 -12.92
N GLU A 572 18.56 23.53 -13.82
CA GLU A 572 18.44 23.79 -15.26
C GLU A 572 17.30 24.76 -15.54
N PHE A 573 16.14 24.54 -14.93
CA PHE A 573 14.97 25.40 -15.12
C PHE A 573 15.14 26.81 -14.53
N ASP A 574 15.73 26.90 -13.34
CA ASP A 574 16.01 28.17 -12.65
C ASP A 574 17.01 29.02 -13.45
N SER A 575 18.06 28.39 -14.00
CA SER A 575 19.06 29.05 -14.83
C SER A 575 18.55 29.55 -16.19
N ALA A 576 17.44 29.00 -16.68
CA ALA A 576 16.81 29.40 -17.93
C ALA A 576 15.85 30.59 -17.78
N LEU A 577 15.71 31.13 -16.56
CA LEU A 577 14.79 32.22 -16.22
C LEU A 577 15.55 33.47 -15.75
N PRO A 578 15.01 34.67 -15.99
CA PRO A 578 15.60 35.92 -15.51
C PRO A 578 15.74 35.95 -13.98
N GLU A 579 16.95 36.27 -13.50
CA GLU A 579 17.33 36.24 -12.08
C GLU A 579 16.46 37.16 -11.18
N ASN A 580 15.97 38.27 -11.75
CA ASN A 580 15.06 39.18 -11.06
C ASN A 580 13.70 38.53 -10.75
N LEU A 581 13.20 37.68 -11.66
CA LEU A 581 11.94 36.96 -11.48
C LEU A 581 12.10 35.85 -10.44
N THR A 582 13.14 35.03 -10.54
CA THR A 582 13.38 33.91 -9.60
C THR A 582 13.61 34.40 -8.18
N LYS A 583 14.33 35.53 -7.99
CA LYS A 583 14.47 36.20 -6.69
C LYS A 583 13.13 36.69 -6.12
N SER A 584 12.31 37.31 -6.95
CA SER A 584 10.96 37.77 -6.57
C SER A 584 10.07 36.58 -6.15
N TRP A 585 10.04 35.52 -6.94
CA TRP A 585 9.24 34.33 -6.67
C TRP A 585 9.71 33.58 -5.43
N THR A 586 11.03 33.49 -5.21
CA THR A 586 11.62 32.93 -3.98
C THR A 586 11.07 33.64 -2.74
N ALA A 587 11.05 34.97 -2.72
CA ALA A 587 10.52 35.74 -1.60
C ALA A 587 9.01 35.49 -1.37
N ILE A 588 8.23 35.35 -2.44
CA ILE A 588 6.79 35.02 -2.34
C ILE A 588 6.60 33.61 -1.74
N VAL A 589 7.36 32.63 -2.20
CA VAL A 589 7.27 31.24 -1.73
C VAL A 589 7.71 31.11 -0.27
N GLN A 590 8.84 31.70 0.11
CA GLN A 590 9.31 31.69 1.50
C GLN A 590 8.30 32.35 2.45
N LYS A 591 7.69 33.46 2.02
CA LYS A 591 6.62 34.11 2.79
C LYS A 591 5.39 33.21 2.94
N TRP A 592 5.00 32.49 1.90
CA TRP A 592 3.91 31.51 1.94
C TRP A 592 4.23 30.29 2.83
N GLU A 593 5.45 29.76 2.73
CA GLU A 593 5.94 28.63 3.54
C GLU A 593 5.94 28.99 5.04
N SER A 594 6.29 30.23 5.39
CA SER A 594 6.24 30.72 6.76
C SER A 594 4.83 31.06 7.24
N ASN A 595 3.94 31.52 6.34
CA ASN A 595 2.56 31.88 6.65
C ASN A 595 1.62 31.58 5.46
N PRO A 596 0.94 30.42 5.47
CA PRO A 596 -0.01 30.02 4.42
C PRO A 596 -1.29 30.88 4.29
N ARG A 597 -1.34 32.05 4.95
CA ARG A 597 -2.35 33.10 4.74
C ARG A 597 -1.88 34.21 3.80
N SER A 598 -0.60 34.23 3.41
CA SER A 598 -0.06 35.23 2.47
C SER A 598 -0.50 34.97 1.02
N ARG A 599 0.02 35.76 0.06
CA ARG A 599 -0.19 35.53 -1.38
C ARG A 599 0.22 34.09 -1.72
N ASN A 600 -0.68 33.34 -2.37
CA ASN A 600 -0.44 31.95 -2.75
C ASN A 600 0.36 31.91 -4.08
N PRO A 601 1.61 31.43 -4.06
CA PRO A 601 2.45 31.40 -5.27
C PRO A 601 1.99 30.35 -6.29
N TYR A 602 1.17 29.38 -5.87
CA TYR A 602 0.71 28.25 -6.68
C TYR A 602 -0.62 28.50 -7.41
N LYS A 603 -1.18 29.71 -7.31
CA LYS A 603 -2.47 30.08 -7.95
C LYS A 603 -2.30 31.22 -8.94
N ALA A 604 -2.97 31.11 -10.08
CA ALA A 604 -3.06 32.19 -11.05
C ALA A 604 -3.90 33.36 -10.50
N GLU A 605 -3.48 34.59 -10.80
CA GLU A 605 -4.29 35.78 -10.50
C GLU A 605 -5.27 36.02 -11.64
N ALA A 606 -6.55 36.15 -11.32
CA ALA A 606 -7.56 36.51 -12.31
C ALA A 606 -7.39 38.00 -12.66
N LYS A 607 -6.63 38.28 -13.72
CA LYS A 607 -6.69 39.56 -14.41
C LYS A 607 -7.04 39.32 -15.87
N SER A 608 -8.19 39.87 -16.26
CA SER A 608 -8.62 39.98 -17.65
C SER A 608 -7.73 41.01 -18.35
N GLN A 609 -6.95 40.59 -19.34
CA GLN A 609 -6.35 41.51 -20.29
C GLN A 609 -6.63 41.06 -21.73
N ILE A 610 -6.79 42.08 -22.57
CA ILE A 610 -7.22 42.00 -23.96
C ILE A 610 -6.05 41.40 -24.76
N THR A 611 -6.29 40.22 -25.32
CA THR A 611 -5.37 39.51 -26.21
C THR A 611 -5.81 39.70 -27.66
N TYR A 612 -4.93 39.39 -28.61
CA TYR A 612 -5.30 39.33 -30.03
C TYR A 612 -6.56 38.46 -30.29
N ASN A 613 -6.70 37.38 -29.52
CA ASN A 613 -7.88 36.51 -29.53
C ASN A 613 -9.12 37.18 -28.93
N SER A 614 -9.01 38.08 -27.96
CA SER A 614 -10.17 38.80 -27.43
C SER A 614 -10.68 39.87 -28.39
N ILE A 615 -9.81 40.48 -29.20
CA ILE A 615 -10.23 41.37 -30.30
C ILE A 615 -10.91 40.54 -31.40
N ARG A 616 -10.34 39.36 -31.75
CA ARG A 616 -10.96 38.43 -32.70
C ARG A 616 -12.32 37.90 -32.22
N LEU A 617 -12.46 37.65 -30.92
CA LEU A 617 -13.73 37.24 -30.29
C LEU A 617 -14.75 38.38 -30.30
N ALA A 618 -14.35 39.60 -29.97
CA ALA A 618 -15.23 40.77 -30.02
C ALA A 618 -15.76 41.03 -31.44
N LEU A 619 -14.90 40.95 -32.46
CA LEU A 619 -15.30 41.07 -33.86
C LEU A 619 -16.22 39.92 -34.32
N ALA A 620 -15.99 38.69 -33.84
CA ALA A 620 -16.87 37.56 -34.12
C ALA A 620 -18.23 37.64 -33.39
N GLU A 621 -18.27 38.29 -32.22
CA GLU A 621 -19.51 38.58 -31.48
C GLU A 621 -20.29 39.72 -32.14
N GLU A 622 -19.61 40.74 -32.68
CA GLU A 622 -20.20 41.77 -33.53
C GLU A 622 -20.81 41.18 -34.81
N ASP A 623 -20.07 40.32 -35.53
CA ASP A 623 -20.57 39.60 -36.71
C ASP A 623 -21.83 38.77 -36.36
N LYS A 624 -21.80 38.06 -35.21
CA LYS A 624 -22.95 37.25 -34.75
C LYS A 624 -24.16 38.13 -34.37
N ALA A 625 -23.92 39.28 -33.76
CA ALA A 625 -24.98 40.21 -33.36
C ALA A 625 -25.60 40.90 -34.58
N ALA A 626 -24.80 41.27 -35.58
CA ALA A 626 -25.26 41.82 -36.86
C ALA A 626 -26.12 40.81 -37.64
N LEU A 627 -25.69 39.54 -37.70
CA LEU A 627 -26.48 38.45 -38.28
C LEU A 627 -27.80 38.21 -37.51
N GLY A 628 -27.77 38.30 -36.17
CA GLY A 628 -28.96 38.15 -35.34
C GLY A 628 -29.97 39.31 -35.43
N ARG A 629 -29.51 40.52 -35.77
CA ARG A 629 -30.35 41.70 -36.03
C ARG A 629 -30.87 41.78 -37.48
N GLY A 630 -30.45 40.85 -38.35
CA GLY A 630 -30.80 40.87 -39.77
C GLY A 630 -30.11 41.97 -40.58
N GLU A 631 -29.03 42.55 -40.03
CA GLU A 631 -28.27 43.65 -40.64
C GLU A 631 -27.22 43.14 -41.64
N ASP A 632 -26.87 41.85 -41.59
CA ASP A 632 -25.91 41.19 -42.49
C ASP A 632 -26.51 39.95 -43.16
N ILE A 633 -26.15 39.72 -44.42
CA ILE A 633 -26.57 38.54 -45.20
C ILE A 633 -25.36 37.58 -45.30
N PRO A 634 -25.43 36.36 -44.73
CA PRO A 634 -24.31 35.43 -44.79
C PRO A 634 -24.11 34.95 -46.23
N VAL A 635 -22.98 35.36 -46.84
CA VAL A 635 -22.61 35.02 -48.22
C VAL A 635 -22.10 33.56 -48.33
N HIS A 636 -21.61 32.98 -47.22
CA HIS A 636 -21.14 31.60 -47.11
C HIS A 636 -21.44 31.04 -45.72
N SER A 637 -21.71 29.73 -45.60
CA SER A 637 -22.16 29.11 -44.34
C SER A 637 -21.15 29.18 -43.19
N ASP A 638 -19.86 29.23 -43.51
CA ASP A 638 -18.76 29.03 -42.54
C ASP A 638 -17.77 30.20 -42.43
N VAL A 639 -18.01 31.34 -43.10
CA VAL A 639 -17.05 32.47 -43.15
C VAL A 639 -17.77 33.81 -42.91
N THR A 640 -17.35 34.55 -41.87
CA THR A 640 -17.87 35.88 -41.52
C THR A 640 -17.01 37.01 -42.11
N ALA A 641 -17.52 38.24 -42.12
CA ALA A 641 -16.83 39.40 -42.69
C ALA A 641 -15.48 39.67 -42.02
N SER A 642 -15.39 39.56 -40.69
CA SER A 642 -14.12 39.72 -39.97
C SER A 642 -13.08 38.62 -40.31
N MET A 643 -13.53 37.38 -40.51
CA MET A 643 -12.67 36.26 -40.90
C MET A 643 -12.16 36.42 -42.34
N PHE A 644 -13.00 36.92 -43.25
CA PHE A 644 -12.64 37.20 -44.64
C PHE A 644 -11.56 38.29 -44.75
N ILE A 645 -11.69 39.39 -44.00
CA ILE A 645 -10.71 40.48 -43.99
C ILE A 645 -9.37 40.02 -43.40
N LEU A 646 -9.39 39.22 -42.33
CA LEU A 646 -8.17 38.67 -41.72
C LEU A 646 -7.38 37.80 -42.72
N GLN A 647 -8.07 36.86 -43.38
CA GLN A 647 -7.46 36.00 -44.40
C GLN A 647 -6.99 36.81 -45.62
N GLY A 648 -7.75 37.84 -46.02
CA GLY A 648 -7.38 38.74 -47.11
C GLY A 648 -6.08 39.51 -46.84
N LEU A 649 -5.87 40.00 -45.62
CA LEU A 649 -4.65 40.72 -45.22
C LEU A 649 -3.41 39.81 -45.21
N GLU A 650 -3.54 38.57 -44.71
CA GLU A 650 -2.46 37.59 -44.70
C GLU A 650 -2.06 37.14 -46.13
N ILE A 651 -3.05 37.02 -47.01
CA ILE A 651 -2.84 36.67 -48.43
C ILE A 651 -2.26 37.85 -49.21
N GLU A 652 -2.72 39.08 -48.97
CA GLU A 652 -2.23 40.30 -49.62
C GLU A 652 -0.73 40.54 -49.35
N GLU A 653 -0.28 40.30 -48.12
CA GLU A 653 1.12 40.44 -47.74
C GLU A 653 2.01 39.32 -48.33
N SER A 654 1.48 38.09 -48.41
CA SER A 654 2.20 36.92 -48.93
C SER A 654 2.35 36.94 -50.46
N GLN A 655 1.35 37.44 -51.18
CA GLN A 655 1.35 37.48 -52.65
C GLN A 655 2.32 38.52 -53.23
N ARG A 656 2.60 39.63 -52.53
CA ARG A 656 3.57 40.66 -52.98
C ARG A 656 5.03 40.26 -52.76
N LYS A 657 5.32 39.43 -51.75
CA LYS A 657 6.68 38.98 -51.41
C LYS A 657 7.19 37.87 -52.33
N TYR A 658 6.29 37.05 -52.88
CA TYR A 658 6.64 35.86 -53.65
C TYR A 658 7.21 36.17 -55.05
N THR A 659 6.55 37.06 -55.81
CA THR A 659 6.96 37.45 -57.17
C THR A 659 8.24 38.28 -57.19
N ALA A 660 8.47 39.12 -56.17
CA ALA A 660 9.73 39.87 -56.01
C ALA A 660 10.93 38.97 -55.65
N TRP A 661 10.65 37.88 -54.93
CA TRP A 661 11.68 36.96 -54.44
C TRP A 661 12.28 36.06 -55.54
N ILE A 662 11.47 35.55 -56.47
CA ILE A 662 11.95 34.72 -57.59
C ILE A 662 12.96 35.51 -58.47
N ALA A 663 12.69 36.78 -58.76
CA ALA A 663 13.60 37.63 -59.53
C ALA A 663 14.95 37.90 -58.83
N LEU A 664 14.95 38.00 -57.49
CA LEU A 664 16.17 38.14 -56.70
C LEU A 664 16.94 36.82 -56.58
N GLN A 665 16.23 35.70 -56.48
CA GLN A 665 16.85 34.39 -56.38
C GLN A 665 17.65 34.04 -57.64
N ASP A 666 17.11 34.31 -58.83
CA ASP A 666 17.80 34.07 -60.09
C ASP A 666 19.10 34.89 -60.21
N LEU A 667 19.21 36.03 -59.52
CA LEU A 667 20.42 36.85 -59.46
C LEU A 667 21.48 36.28 -58.50
N TYR A 668 21.08 35.85 -57.30
CA TYR A 668 22.01 35.38 -56.26
C TYR A 668 22.34 33.89 -56.35
N MET A 669 21.48 33.08 -56.99
CA MET A 669 21.60 31.63 -57.16
C MET A 669 21.24 31.22 -58.60
N PRO A 670 22.02 31.65 -59.61
CA PRO A 670 21.64 31.51 -61.03
C PRO A 670 21.47 30.04 -61.49
N GLY A 671 22.11 29.09 -60.83
CA GLY A 671 21.92 27.65 -61.10
C GLY A 671 20.49 27.15 -60.87
N ILE A 672 19.69 27.87 -60.08
CA ILE A 672 18.28 27.53 -59.78
C ILE A 672 17.37 27.81 -60.96
N ALA A 673 17.61 28.87 -61.73
CA ALA A 673 16.81 29.21 -62.90
C ALA A 673 16.87 28.09 -63.96
N SER A 674 18.08 27.54 -64.18
CA SER A 674 18.30 26.39 -65.06
C SER A 674 17.67 25.10 -64.52
N TYR A 675 17.80 24.84 -63.23
CA TYR A 675 17.19 23.68 -62.58
C TYR A 675 15.65 23.73 -62.59
N ARG A 676 15.05 24.91 -62.41
CA ARG A 676 13.59 25.11 -62.54
C ARG A 676 13.12 24.79 -63.95
N LYS A 677 13.84 25.24 -64.98
CA LYS A 677 13.51 24.92 -66.38
C LYS A 677 13.57 23.43 -66.66
N SER A 678 14.61 22.73 -66.19
CA SER A 678 14.71 21.27 -66.39
C SER A 678 13.60 20.48 -65.67
N GLN A 679 13.13 20.95 -64.50
CA GLN A 679 12.02 20.32 -63.77
C GLN A 679 10.64 20.57 -64.41
N VAL A 680 10.46 21.72 -65.06
CA VAL A 680 9.24 22.02 -65.84
C VAL A 680 9.18 21.17 -67.11
N GLU A 681 10.32 20.89 -67.74
CA GLU A 681 10.44 20.01 -68.92
C GLU A 681 10.21 18.52 -68.58
N GLU A 682 10.49 18.09 -67.34
CA GLU A 682 10.21 16.72 -66.84
C GLU A 682 8.76 16.50 -66.34
N GLY A 683 7.86 17.46 -66.52
CA GLY A 683 6.40 17.29 -66.32
C GLY A 683 5.87 17.62 -64.91
N ALA A 684 6.66 18.21 -64.03
CA ALA A 684 6.24 18.60 -62.67
C ALA A 684 5.79 20.08 -62.59
N ALA A 685 4.81 20.49 -63.41
CA ALA A 685 4.24 21.84 -63.33
C ALA A 685 3.04 21.89 -62.37
N SER A 686 3.12 22.71 -61.31
CA SER A 686 1.95 23.07 -60.52
C SER A 686 1.46 24.46 -60.96
N GLU A 687 0.23 24.54 -61.44
CA GLU A 687 -0.39 25.76 -62.01
C GLU A 687 -0.75 26.85 -60.97
N THR A 688 -0.32 26.71 -59.72
CA THR A 688 -0.63 27.68 -58.65
C THR A 688 0.66 28.20 -58.02
N VAL A 689 0.81 29.53 -58.00
CA VAL A 689 1.93 30.29 -57.39
C VAL A 689 2.30 29.80 -55.98
N GLN A 690 1.31 29.28 -55.24
CA GLN A 690 1.45 28.77 -53.88
C GLN A 690 2.19 27.42 -53.77
N ARG A 691 2.52 26.74 -54.87
CA ARG A 691 3.13 25.39 -54.87
C ARG A 691 4.51 25.29 -55.52
N LEU A 692 5.12 26.36 -56.02
CA LEU A 692 6.48 26.24 -56.58
C LEU A 692 7.52 26.19 -55.45
N PRO A 693 8.45 25.23 -55.49
CA PRO A 693 9.52 25.11 -54.51
C PRO A 693 10.45 26.33 -54.54
N LEU A 694 10.70 26.90 -53.36
CA LEU A 694 11.57 28.05 -53.20
C LEU A 694 13.02 27.66 -53.54
N TYR A 695 13.53 26.49 -53.18
CA TYR A 695 14.95 26.11 -53.39
C TYR A 695 15.92 27.04 -52.63
N LEU A 696 15.73 27.15 -51.32
CA LEU A 696 16.72 27.82 -50.48
C LEU A 696 18.02 26.99 -50.43
N PRO A 697 19.17 27.59 -50.05
CA PRO A 697 20.42 26.84 -49.89
C PRO A 697 20.25 25.48 -49.22
N SER A 698 19.50 25.39 -48.11
CA SER A 698 19.25 24.12 -47.40
C SER A 698 18.58 23.02 -48.23
N ASP A 699 17.79 23.41 -49.23
CA ASP A 699 16.98 22.50 -50.04
C ASP A 699 17.74 21.98 -51.27
N ILE A 700 18.81 22.65 -51.69
CA ILE A 700 19.51 22.36 -52.97
C ILE A 700 21.02 22.20 -52.86
N ILE A 701 21.63 22.41 -51.68
CA ILE A 701 23.08 22.33 -51.46
C ILE A 701 23.69 20.98 -51.84
N ALA A 702 22.89 19.91 -51.82
CA ALA A 702 23.30 18.57 -52.21
C ALA A 702 23.28 18.34 -53.73
N LEU A 703 22.59 19.21 -54.49
CA LEU A 703 22.35 19.06 -55.93
C LEU A 703 23.12 20.10 -56.75
N LEU A 704 23.32 21.30 -56.21
CA LEU A 704 24.00 22.40 -56.90
C LEU A 704 25.04 23.07 -55.98
N PRO A 705 26.16 23.57 -56.54
CA PRO A 705 27.13 24.36 -55.79
C PRO A 705 26.53 25.73 -55.42
N ILE A 706 26.32 25.96 -54.12
CA ILE A 706 25.77 27.23 -53.58
C ILE A 706 26.86 28.03 -52.87
N PRO A 707 26.90 29.38 -53.00
CA PRO A 707 27.84 30.21 -52.25
C PRO A 707 27.70 30.03 -50.73
N ALA A 708 28.81 29.67 -50.05
CA ALA A 708 28.82 29.40 -48.61
C ALA A 708 28.32 30.58 -47.75
N ARG A 709 28.45 31.81 -48.26
CA ARG A 709 27.92 33.02 -47.60
C ARG A 709 26.39 33.01 -47.49
N LEU A 710 25.68 32.55 -48.53
CA LEU A 710 24.22 32.44 -48.52
C LEU A 710 23.76 31.30 -47.59
N ALA A 711 24.49 30.18 -47.59
CA ALA A 711 24.26 29.09 -46.65
C ALA A 711 24.44 29.54 -45.18
N ARG A 712 25.47 30.37 -44.88
CA ARG A 712 25.66 30.97 -43.55
C ARG A 712 24.53 31.92 -43.14
N TYR A 713 24.03 32.72 -44.07
CA TYR A 713 22.91 33.63 -43.79
C TYR A 713 21.62 32.85 -43.54
N GLU A 714 21.30 31.87 -44.39
CA GLU A 714 20.17 31.00 -44.13
C GLU A 714 20.35 30.29 -42.78
N PHE A 715 21.52 29.74 -42.48
CA PHE A 715 21.80 29.06 -41.21
C PHE A 715 21.47 29.93 -39.99
N ARG A 716 21.92 31.21 -39.98
CA ARG A 716 21.59 32.16 -38.90
C ARG A 716 20.09 32.44 -38.79
N PHE A 717 19.40 32.62 -39.93
CA PHE A 717 17.94 32.79 -39.92
C PHE A 717 17.20 31.53 -39.49
N ARG A 718 17.73 30.34 -39.79
CA ARG A 718 17.16 29.07 -39.32
C ARG A 718 17.36 28.86 -37.82
N LEU A 719 18.48 29.33 -37.24
CA LEU A 719 18.65 29.35 -35.79
C LEU A 719 17.58 30.22 -35.12
N ALA A 720 17.37 31.44 -35.62
CA ALA A 720 16.31 32.31 -35.13
C ALA A 720 14.91 31.71 -35.34
N GLN A 721 14.66 31.07 -36.50
CA GLN A 721 13.38 30.39 -36.75
C GLN A 721 13.15 29.18 -35.84
N ALA A 722 14.20 28.42 -35.49
CA ALA A 722 14.08 27.31 -34.55
C ALA A 722 13.69 27.82 -33.16
N ASP A 723 14.31 28.92 -32.73
CA ASP A 723 14.01 29.59 -31.47
C ASP A 723 12.58 30.16 -31.44
N THR A 724 12.16 30.86 -32.50
CA THR A 724 10.79 31.37 -32.63
C THR A 724 9.78 30.23 -32.66
N ALA A 725 10.00 29.16 -33.43
CA ALA A 725 9.09 28.02 -33.50
C ALA A 725 8.96 27.30 -32.14
N LEU A 726 10.05 27.21 -31.38
CA LEU A 726 10.03 26.63 -30.04
C LEU A 726 9.29 27.54 -29.05
N THR A 727 9.44 28.86 -29.18
CA THR A 727 8.73 29.87 -28.39
C THR A 727 7.23 29.84 -28.66
N GLU A 728 6.81 29.79 -29.92
CA GLU A 728 5.40 29.66 -30.31
C GLU A 728 4.80 28.32 -29.84
N LEU A 729 5.56 27.22 -29.96
CA LEU A 729 5.15 25.92 -29.45
C LEU A 729 4.86 25.96 -27.94
N ARG A 730 5.76 26.59 -27.16
CA ARG A 730 5.57 26.81 -25.71
C ARG A 730 4.34 27.67 -25.44
N ALA A 731 4.19 28.79 -26.15
CA ALA A 731 3.04 29.69 -25.98
C ALA A 731 1.71 28.98 -26.24
N HIS A 732 1.61 28.17 -27.30
CA HIS A 732 0.40 27.41 -27.59
C HIS A 732 0.14 26.27 -26.58
N LEU A 733 1.17 25.63 -26.05
CA LEU A 733 1.03 24.66 -24.94
C LEU A 733 0.51 25.33 -23.66
N ILE A 734 0.98 26.54 -23.34
CA ILE A 734 0.48 27.36 -22.22
C ILE A 734 -0.99 27.75 -22.46
N LEU A 735 -1.33 28.21 -23.66
CA LEU A 735 -2.70 28.57 -24.02
C LEU A 735 -3.65 27.38 -23.87
N ARG A 736 -3.24 26.19 -24.34
CA ARG A 736 -4.02 24.94 -24.19
C ARG A 736 -4.31 24.64 -22.71
N SER A 737 -3.30 24.75 -21.86
CA SER A 737 -3.44 24.59 -20.40
C SER A 737 -4.51 25.52 -19.81
N GLN A 738 -4.40 26.82 -20.11
CA GLN A 738 -5.33 27.84 -19.61
C GLN A 738 -6.76 27.59 -20.09
N MET A 739 -6.94 27.16 -21.34
CA MET A 739 -8.24 26.83 -21.90
C MET A 739 -8.88 25.61 -21.22
N TYR A 740 -8.10 24.57 -20.91
CA TYR A 740 -8.61 23.44 -20.13
C TYR A 740 -9.02 23.85 -18.71
N HIS A 741 -8.24 24.72 -18.07
CA HIS A 741 -8.57 25.25 -16.75
C HIS A 741 -9.86 26.08 -16.76
N SER A 742 -9.98 26.99 -17.72
CA SER A 742 -11.19 27.82 -17.91
C SER A 742 -12.42 26.96 -18.21
N LYS A 743 -12.28 25.93 -19.07
CA LYS A 743 -13.36 24.99 -19.38
C LYS A 743 -13.89 24.28 -18.13
N LYS A 744 -12.99 23.88 -17.22
CA LYS A 744 -13.33 23.17 -15.99
C LYS A 744 -14.10 24.05 -14.99
N ILE A 745 -13.85 25.35 -14.98
CA ILE A 745 -14.42 26.28 -13.99
C ILE A 745 -15.69 26.95 -14.50
N PHE A 746 -15.73 27.35 -15.77
CA PHE A 746 -16.73 28.30 -16.27
C PHE A 746 -17.68 27.73 -17.33
N THR A 747 -17.44 26.52 -17.85
CA THR A 747 -18.23 25.98 -18.97
C THR A 747 -19.30 25.01 -18.48
N HIS A 748 -20.56 25.44 -18.49
CA HIS A 748 -21.73 24.60 -18.20
C HIS A 748 -22.73 24.65 -19.37
N GLY A 749 -23.26 23.49 -19.78
CA GLY A 749 -24.25 23.36 -20.86
C GLY A 749 -23.68 22.95 -22.23
N THR A 750 -24.52 22.30 -23.05
CA THR A 750 -24.12 21.61 -24.30
C THR A 750 -23.47 22.55 -25.33
N HIS A 751 -24.03 23.73 -25.57
CA HIS A 751 -23.48 24.69 -26.53
C HIS A 751 -22.12 25.27 -26.11
N ALA A 752 -21.94 25.54 -24.81
CA ALA A 752 -20.68 26.06 -24.27
C ALA A 752 -19.57 24.99 -24.32
N ILE A 753 -19.93 23.71 -24.11
CA ILE A 753 -19.03 22.56 -24.25
C ILE A 753 -18.55 22.41 -25.70
N THR A 754 -19.46 22.48 -26.68
CA THR A 754 -19.11 22.35 -28.11
C THR A 754 -18.19 23.48 -28.60
N ARG A 755 -18.47 24.74 -28.22
CA ARG A 755 -17.60 25.88 -28.56
C ARG A 755 -16.21 25.80 -27.91
N SER A 756 -16.15 25.37 -26.65
CA SER A 756 -14.86 25.16 -25.99
C SER A 756 -14.06 24.03 -26.66
N HIS A 757 -14.73 23.02 -27.20
CA HIS A 757 -14.09 21.93 -27.93
C HIS A 757 -13.51 22.38 -29.28
N SER A 758 -14.21 23.20 -30.05
CA SER A 758 -13.69 23.71 -31.33
C SER A 758 -12.46 24.60 -31.13
N LEU A 759 -12.49 25.48 -30.13
CA LEU A 759 -11.33 26.33 -29.81
C LEU A 759 -10.12 25.51 -29.35
N LEU A 760 -10.32 24.45 -28.56
CA LEU A 760 -9.25 23.53 -28.18
C LEU A 760 -8.67 22.78 -29.39
N GLN A 761 -9.50 22.38 -30.36
CA GLN A 761 -9.03 21.77 -31.61
C GLN A 761 -8.19 22.74 -32.45
N ASP A 762 -8.54 24.03 -32.47
CA ASP A 762 -7.75 25.05 -33.16
C ASP A 762 -6.37 25.22 -32.53
N VAL A 763 -6.29 25.28 -31.20
CA VAL A 763 -5.00 25.35 -30.48
C VAL A 763 -4.17 24.08 -30.72
N GLU A 764 -4.78 22.90 -30.70
CA GLU A 764 -4.09 21.64 -30.98
C GLU A 764 -3.57 21.55 -32.42
N LYS A 765 -4.24 22.23 -33.37
CA LYS A 765 -3.76 22.37 -34.74
C LYS A 765 -2.52 23.27 -34.79
N LYS A 766 -2.51 24.38 -34.04
CA LYS A 766 -1.35 25.28 -33.95
C LYS A 766 -0.14 24.58 -33.35
N ILE A 767 -0.30 23.87 -32.22
CA ILE A 767 0.76 23.06 -31.59
C ILE A 767 1.40 22.09 -32.59
N ARG A 768 0.57 21.36 -33.36
CA ARG A 768 1.06 20.45 -34.40
C ARG A 768 1.83 21.16 -35.50
N ASN A 769 1.37 22.35 -35.91
CA ASN A 769 2.04 23.14 -36.93
C ASN A 769 3.41 23.67 -36.45
N ASP A 770 3.50 24.18 -35.22
CA ASP A 770 4.75 24.69 -34.66
C ASP A 770 5.76 23.57 -34.44
N ALA A 771 5.31 22.42 -33.94
CA ALA A 771 6.15 21.22 -33.82
C ALA A 771 6.67 20.76 -35.19
N ALA A 772 5.80 20.72 -36.21
CA ALA A 772 6.20 20.37 -37.58
C ALA A 772 7.19 21.40 -38.17
N LEU A 773 6.99 22.69 -37.91
CA LEU A 773 7.89 23.76 -38.31
C LEU A 773 9.26 23.60 -37.65
N TYR A 774 9.31 23.39 -36.34
CA TYR A 774 10.55 23.15 -35.60
C TYR A 774 11.32 21.94 -36.17
N ILE A 775 10.63 20.80 -36.37
CA ILE A 775 11.24 19.59 -36.95
C ILE A 775 11.80 19.87 -38.35
N ALA A 776 11.05 20.60 -39.18
CA ALA A 776 11.49 20.96 -40.53
C ALA A 776 12.69 21.91 -40.53
N VAL A 777 12.68 22.94 -39.67
CA VAL A 777 13.79 23.89 -39.51
C VAL A 777 15.04 23.19 -38.98
N ARG A 778 14.89 22.33 -37.97
CA ARG A 778 15.99 21.53 -37.43
C ARG A 778 16.62 20.62 -38.48
N LYS A 779 15.82 20.00 -39.34
CA LYS A 779 16.32 19.21 -40.48
C LYS A 779 17.18 20.06 -41.42
N ARG A 780 16.75 21.30 -41.70
CA ARG A 780 17.53 22.25 -42.52
C ARG A 780 18.81 22.71 -41.84
N LEU A 781 18.79 22.92 -40.52
CA LEU A 781 19.98 23.22 -39.72
C LEU A 781 21.00 22.08 -39.75
N LEU A 782 20.57 20.81 -39.75
CA LEU A 782 21.48 19.67 -39.93
C LEU A 782 22.16 19.71 -41.31
N THR A 783 21.40 19.95 -42.38
CA THR A 783 21.95 20.04 -43.73
C THR A 783 22.95 21.19 -43.86
N LEU A 784 22.60 22.38 -43.39
CA LEU A 784 23.45 23.57 -43.45
C LEU A 784 24.65 23.47 -42.51
N GLY A 785 24.47 22.97 -41.30
CA GLY A 785 25.53 22.77 -40.30
C GLY A 785 26.57 21.77 -40.78
N GLY A 786 26.13 20.68 -41.43
CA GLY A 786 27.04 19.72 -42.09
C GLY A 786 27.86 20.35 -43.21
N PHE A 787 27.23 21.19 -44.05
CA PHE A 787 27.93 21.92 -45.12
C PHE A 787 28.90 22.98 -44.59
N LEU A 788 28.55 23.66 -43.49
CA LEU A 788 29.36 24.73 -42.87
C LEU A 788 30.36 24.23 -41.83
N GLN A 789 30.29 22.95 -41.45
CA GLN A 789 31.03 22.33 -40.35
C GLN A 789 30.79 23.02 -38.98
N ASP A 790 29.54 23.42 -38.72
CA ASP A 790 29.12 24.05 -37.46
C ASP A 790 28.06 23.19 -36.74
N SER A 791 28.46 22.64 -35.59
CA SER A 791 27.62 21.83 -34.70
C SER A 791 27.30 22.51 -33.35
N SER A 792 27.71 23.77 -33.16
CA SER A 792 27.56 24.50 -31.89
C SER A 792 26.10 24.67 -31.45
N TRP A 793 25.17 24.59 -32.40
CA TRP A 793 23.73 24.76 -32.19
C TRP A 793 23.01 23.51 -31.68
N GLU A 794 23.59 22.31 -31.84
CA GLU A 794 22.91 21.04 -31.56
C GLU A 794 22.59 20.84 -30.07
N ALA A 795 23.37 21.48 -29.18
CA ALA A 795 23.12 21.50 -27.75
C ALA A 795 21.94 22.39 -27.34
N MET A 796 21.59 23.39 -28.15
CA MET A 796 20.49 24.33 -27.89
C MET A 796 19.17 23.86 -28.51
N PHE A 797 19.23 23.17 -29.65
CA PHE A 797 18.06 22.70 -30.39
C PHE A 797 18.08 21.18 -30.56
N LEU A 798 17.58 20.47 -29.54
CA LEU A 798 17.52 19.02 -29.49
C LEU A 798 16.45 18.44 -30.43
N PRO A 799 16.54 17.14 -30.80
CA PRO A 799 15.46 16.46 -31.51
C PRO A 799 14.15 16.56 -30.71
N LEU A 800 13.05 16.91 -31.39
CA LEU A 800 11.72 17.00 -30.77
C LEU A 800 10.97 15.69 -31.00
N GLU A 801 10.78 14.90 -29.94
CA GLU A 801 9.93 13.72 -29.98
C GLU A 801 8.48 14.05 -29.62
N GLN A 802 7.54 13.19 -29.99
CA GLN A 802 6.13 13.36 -29.59
C GLN A 802 5.97 13.39 -28.06
N SER A 803 6.86 12.69 -27.34
CA SER A 803 6.91 12.66 -25.88
C SER A 803 7.40 13.99 -25.27
N ASP A 804 8.03 14.89 -26.05
CA ASP A 804 8.49 16.20 -25.59
C ASP A 804 7.39 17.27 -25.66
N ILE A 805 6.40 17.07 -26.53
CA ILE A 805 5.29 18.00 -26.80
C ILE A 805 4.21 17.87 -25.71
N ARG A 806 4.57 18.26 -24.49
CA ARG A 806 3.68 18.21 -23.32
C ARG A 806 3.68 19.53 -22.56
N GLY A 807 2.52 19.83 -21.97
CA GLY A 807 2.33 21.03 -21.16
C GLY A 807 3.17 21.01 -19.88
N MET A 808 3.33 22.18 -19.29
CA MET A 808 4.19 22.37 -18.12
C MET A 808 3.59 21.72 -16.86
N THR A 809 2.27 21.58 -16.77
CA THR A 809 1.52 20.94 -15.66
C THR A 809 0.77 19.65 -16.09
N ALA A 810 0.52 18.73 -15.17
CA ALA A 810 -0.17 17.46 -15.47
C ALA A 810 -1.67 17.64 -15.80
N ASP A 811 -2.26 18.76 -15.38
CA ASP A 811 -3.63 19.13 -15.74
C ASP A 811 -3.73 19.63 -17.20
N ASP A 812 -2.59 19.91 -17.87
CA ASP A 812 -2.53 20.50 -19.22
C ASP A 812 -2.79 19.47 -20.33
N ASP A 813 -2.66 18.18 -20.01
CA ASP A 813 -2.79 17.04 -20.94
C ASP A 813 -4.11 16.25 -20.72
N ALA A 814 -5.06 16.83 -19.97
CA ALA A 814 -6.28 16.18 -19.45
C ALA A 814 -7.27 15.64 -20.50
N GLY A 815 -6.98 15.73 -21.80
CA GLY A 815 -7.87 15.31 -22.89
C GLY A 815 -7.72 13.87 -23.38
N LYS A 816 -6.54 13.25 -23.30
CA LYS A 816 -6.29 11.92 -23.90
C LYS A 816 -5.46 10.95 -23.06
N ASP A 817 -4.54 11.42 -22.22
CA ASP A 817 -3.52 10.55 -21.61
C ASP A 817 -3.73 10.20 -20.12
N ARG A 818 -4.85 10.61 -19.51
CA ARG A 818 -5.18 10.19 -18.13
C ARG A 818 -5.23 8.68 -17.91
N LYS A 819 -5.46 7.90 -18.98
CA LYS A 819 -5.41 6.43 -18.94
C LYS A 819 -3.97 5.91 -18.89
N LYS A 820 -3.05 6.54 -19.63
CA LYS A 820 -1.64 6.13 -19.74
C LYS A 820 -0.79 6.58 -18.55
N ASP A 821 -1.09 7.74 -17.95
CA ASP A 821 -0.46 8.16 -16.68
C ASP A 821 -0.93 7.31 -15.48
N LYS A 822 -2.15 6.78 -15.54
CA LYS A 822 -2.63 5.74 -14.60
C LYS A 822 -1.89 4.40 -14.79
N GLU A 823 -1.56 4.03 -16.01
CA GLU A 823 -0.81 2.80 -16.33
C GLU A 823 0.70 2.92 -16.03
N THR A 824 1.29 4.11 -16.14
CA THR A 824 2.72 4.35 -15.85
C THR A 824 3.01 4.75 -14.39
N GLY A 825 1.98 5.11 -13.60
CA GLY A 825 2.08 5.26 -12.15
C GLY A 825 2.93 6.45 -11.63
N MET A 826 3.31 7.40 -12.48
CA MET A 826 4.14 8.54 -12.08
C MET A 826 3.30 9.61 -11.36
N GLY A 827 3.28 9.59 -10.03
CA GLY A 827 2.70 10.68 -9.22
C GLY A 827 3.52 11.98 -9.32
N ASP A 828 2.89 13.13 -9.04
CA ASP A 828 3.45 14.50 -9.17
C ASP A 828 4.88 14.69 -8.66
N GLY A 829 5.32 13.91 -7.66
CA GLY A 829 6.67 14.01 -7.11
C GLY A 829 7.79 13.43 -7.96
N ARG A 830 7.49 12.56 -8.93
CA ARG A 830 8.49 11.94 -9.82
C ARG A 830 8.56 12.64 -11.19
N ARG A 831 7.75 13.67 -11.38
CA ARG A 831 7.61 14.37 -12.66
C ARG A 831 8.86 15.17 -12.98
N SER A 832 9.26 15.16 -14.24
CA SER A 832 10.32 16.02 -14.79
C SER A 832 9.75 16.78 -15.99
N MET A 833 10.17 18.03 -16.16
CA MET A 833 9.83 18.81 -17.34
C MET A 833 10.58 18.27 -18.57
N THR A 834 9.97 18.36 -19.74
CA THR A 834 10.61 18.02 -21.01
C THR A 834 11.71 19.04 -21.32
N TRP A 835 12.66 18.69 -22.18
CA TRP A 835 13.81 19.56 -22.47
C TRP A 835 13.39 20.90 -23.08
N ILE A 836 12.26 20.94 -23.80
CA ILE A 836 11.70 22.18 -24.36
C ILE A 836 11.40 23.25 -23.30
N TRP A 837 11.27 22.90 -22.02
CA TRP A 837 11.05 23.87 -20.93
C TRP A 837 12.32 24.17 -20.12
N ARG A 838 13.46 23.56 -20.46
CA ARG A 838 14.73 23.63 -19.71
C ARG A 838 15.86 24.33 -20.46
N THR A 839 15.64 24.74 -21.71
CA THR A 839 16.70 25.28 -22.60
C THR A 839 16.26 26.58 -23.30
N GLY A 840 17.14 27.59 -23.35
CA GLY A 840 16.90 28.89 -24.00
C GLY A 840 16.37 29.96 -23.03
N ASP A 841 16.51 31.25 -23.39
CA ASP A 841 15.97 32.38 -22.61
C ASP A 841 14.44 32.40 -22.70
N ILE A 842 13.78 31.70 -21.77
CA ILE A 842 12.31 31.57 -21.76
C ILE A 842 11.64 32.91 -21.37
N GLY A 843 12.37 33.86 -20.77
CA GLY A 843 11.80 35.01 -20.05
C GLY A 843 11.81 36.39 -20.74
N ASP A 844 12.48 36.58 -21.88
CA ASP A 844 12.79 37.93 -22.38
C ASP A 844 11.64 38.66 -23.10
N SER A 845 10.50 38.00 -23.37
CA SER A 845 9.37 38.60 -24.10
C SER A 845 7.99 38.04 -23.72
N LEU A 846 7.75 37.77 -22.43
CA LEU A 846 6.52 37.11 -21.98
C LEU A 846 5.41 38.09 -21.58
N ASP A 847 4.16 37.70 -21.85
CA ASP A 847 2.99 38.36 -21.28
C ASP A 847 2.73 37.95 -19.82
N ASP A 848 1.93 38.75 -19.09
CA ASP A 848 1.60 38.52 -17.67
C ASP A 848 1.02 37.11 -17.40
N ALA A 849 0.32 36.53 -18.38
CA ALA A 849 -0.30 35.22 -18.30
C ALA A 849 0.73 34.08 -18.37
N SER A 850 1.74 34.22 -19.23
CA SER A 850 2.85 33.28 -19.36
C SER A 850 3.79 33.34 -18.15
N GLU A 851 4.06 34.54 -17.62
CA GLU A 851 4.81 34.70 -16.36
C GLU A 851 4.10 33.97 -15.20
N THR A 852 2.77 34.07 -15.13
CA THR A 852 1.98 33.41 -14.08
C THR A 852 2.13 31.88 -14.11
N VAL A 853 2.10 31.27 -15.30
CA VAL A 853 2.24 29.82 -15.47
C VAL A 853 3.66 29.35 -15.15
N LEU A 854 4.67 30.11 -15.59
CA LEU A 854 6.08 29.86 -15.27
C LEU A 854 6.36 29.95 -13.79
N ARG A 855 5.86 31.00 -13.11
CA ARG A 855 5.99 31.13 -11.65
C ARG A 855 5.41 29.91 -10.93
N ILE A 856 4.20 29.46 -11.30
CA ILE A 856 3.55 28.34 -10.63
C ILE A 856 4.37 27.06 -10.79
N GLU A 857 4.82 26.73 -12.01
CA GLU A 857 5.64 25.53 -12.19
C GLU A 857 7.02 25.65 -11.56
N TRP A 858 7.64 26.84 -11.59
CA TRP A 858 8.90 27.09 -10.89
C TRP A 858 8.76 26.82 -9.40
N CYS A 859 7.68 27.32 -8.78
CA CYS A 859 7.38 27.07 -7.37
C CYS A 859 7.15 25.57 -7.10
N LYS A 860 6.47 24.85 -8.00
CA LYS A 860 6.25 23.39 -7.88
C LYS A 860 7.56 22.61 -8.04
N SER A 861 8.40 22.98 -9.01
CA SER A 861 9.69 22.35 -9.28
C SER A 861 10.64 22.54 -8.10
N ARG A 862 10.74 23.77 -7.57
CA ARG A 862 11.44 24.08 -6.33
C ARG A 862 10.93 23.21 -5.17
N ALA A 863 9.62 23.15 -4.98
CA ALA A 863 9.04 22.32 -3.92
C ALA A 863 9.39 20.84 -4.08
N ARG A 864 9.35 20.28 -5.30
CA ARG A 864 9.76 18.88 -5.57
C ARG A 864 11.22 18.64 -5.20
N ALA A 865 12.13 19.51 -5.63
CA ALA A 865 13.56 19.42 -5.30
C ALA A 865 13.79 19.46 -3.79
N HIS A 866 13.19 20.43 -3.09
CA HIS A 866 13.26 20.54 -1.62
C HIS A 866 12.67 19.32 -0.91
N ARG A 867 11.49 18.81 -1.34
CA ARG A 867 10.87 17.64 -0.71
C ARG A 867 11.70 16.36 -0.87
N TRP A 868 12.41 16.17 -1.99
CA TRP A 868 13.33 15.04 -2.15
C TRP A 868 14.64 15.21 -1.37
N GLN A 869 15.14 16.45 -1.23
CA GLN A 869 16.25 16.75 -0.32
C GLN A 869 15.87 16.40 1.12
N GLU A 870 14.75 16.92 1.61
CA GLU A 870 14.21 16.63 2.94
C GLU A 870 13.99 15.13 3.17
N GLU A 871 13.47 14.40 2.18
CA GLU A 871 13.27 12.96 2.26
C GLU A 871 14.58 12.20 2.52
N CYS A 872 15.70 12.62 1.91
CA CYS A 872 16.99 12.00 2.19
C CYS A 872 17.42 12.18 3.66
N HIS A 873 17.20 13.38 4.22
CA HIS A 873 17.50 13.64 5.62
C HIS A 873 16.55 12.91 6.58
N LEU A 874 15.25 12.87 6.26
CA LEU A 874 14.26 12.13 7.04
C LEU A 874 14.58 10.64 7.05
N LEU A 875 14.87 10.04 5.89
CA LEU A 875 15.21 8.62 5.80
C LEU A 875 16.49 8.28 6.56
N ALA A 876 17.53 9.13 6.47
CA ALA A 876 18.75 8.95 7.26
C ALA A 876 18.44 8.92 8.77
N GLU A 877 17.61 9.86 9.24
CA GLU A 877 17.23 9.94 10.64
C GLU A 877 16.26 8.81 11.07
N GLU A 878 15.30 8.40 10.23
CA GLU A 878 14.43 7.25 10.46
C GLU A 878 15.22 5.94 10.57
N MET A 879 16.22 5.74 9.71
CA MET A 879 17.12 4.59 9.76
C MET A 879 17.97 4.60 11.04
N ARG A 880 18.54 5.76 11.42
CA ARG A 880 19.28 5.92 12.67
C ARG A 880 18.39 5.65 13.89
N ARG A 881 17.20 6.26 13.95
CA ARG A 881 16.21 6.06 15.01
C ARG A 881 15.83 4.60 15.14
N THR A 882 15.64 3.90 14.03
CA THR A 882 15.33 2.46 14.01
C THR A 882 16.44 1.64 14.68
N ALA A 883 17.70 1.88 14.32
CA ALA A 883 18.83 1.18 14.92
C ALA A 883 18.96 1.45 16.43
N VAL A 884 18.87 2.72 16.83
CA VAL A 884 18.98 3.14 18.24
C VAL A 884 17.81 2.60 19.08
N PHE A 885 16.59 2.65 18.56
CA PHE A 885 15.41 2.11 19.23
C PHE A 885 15.56 0.61 19.50
N LEU A 886 15.96 -0.16 18.48
CA LEU A 886 16.16 -1.61 18.61
C LEU A 886 17.27 -1.94 19.62
N LYS A 887 18.32 -1.11 19.69
CA LYS A 887 19.38 -1.22 20.69
C LYS A 887 18.87 -0.91 22.11
N SER A 888 18.00 0.09 22.26
CA SER A 888 17.34 0.38 23.54
C SER A 888 16.46 -0.78 24.01
N GLU A 889 15.68 -1.37 23.10
CA GLU A 889 14.88 -2.58 23.38
C GLU A 889 15.76 -3.77 23.78
N GLU A 890 16.89 -4.01 23.08
CA GLU A 890 17.87 -5.03 23.48
C GLU A 890 18.32 -4.81 24.94
N ASN A 891 18.76 -3.59 25.27
CA ASN A 891 19.24 -3.25 26.61
C ASN A 891 18.13 -3.44 27.66
N GLY A 892 16.88 -3.09 27.33
CA GLY A 892 15.73 -3.33 28.19
C GLY A 892 15.54 -4.82 28.48
N TRP A 893 15.70 -5.70 27.49
CA TRP A 893 15.60 -7.14 27.69
C TRP A 893 16.78 -7.71 28.49
N VAL A 894 17.99 -7.20 28.31
CA VAL A 894 19.17 -7.58 29.12
C VAL A 894 18.95 -7.23 30.59
N LYS A 895 18.51 -6.00 30.90
CA LYS A 895 18.18 -5.58 32.28
C LYS A 895 17.15 -6.48 32.95
N ARG A 896 16.15 -6.96 32.20
CA ARG A 896 15.14 -7.91 32.71
C ARG A 896 15.75 -9.29 33.01
N ALA A 897 16.73 -9.73 32.22
CA ALA A 897 17.45 -10.96 32.49
C ALA A 897 18.29 -10.83 33.77
N GLU A 898 19.03 -9.72 33.91
CA GLU A 898 19.83 -9.41 35.10
C GLU A 898 18.96 -9.33 36.36
N ALA A 899 17.84 -8.60 36.31
CA ALA A 899 16.92 -8.50 37.44
C ALA A 899 16.39 -9.88 37.88
N ALA A 900 15.98 -10.73 36.93
CA ALA A 900 15.50 -12.08 37.24
C ALA A 900 16.61 -13.00 37.77
N ALA A 901 17.85 -12.86 37.27
CA ALA A 901 19.00 -13.60 37.76
C ALA A 901 19.36 -13.17 39.19
N SER A 902 19.37 -11.87 39.49
CA SER A 902 19.60 -11.34 40.84
C SER A 902 18.55 -11.84 41.83
N THR A 903 17.27 -11.85 41.46
CA THR A 903 16.21 -12.46 42.29
C THR A 903 16.47 -13.94 42.53
N SER A 904 16.93 -14.68 41.51
CA SER A 904 17.28 -16.10 41.66
C SER A 904 18.42 -16.31 42.65
N ILE A 905 19.44 -15.44 42.64
CA ILE A 905 20.58 -15.50 43.55
C ILE A 905 20.14 -15.17 44.99
N SER A 906 19.35 -14.11 45.19
CA SER A 906 18.82 -13.73 46.52
C SER A 906 18.06 -14.88 47.17
N LEU A 907 17.19 -15.56 46.39
CA LEU A 907 16.44 -16.72 46.85
C LEU A 907 17.35 -17.87 47.30
N THR A 908 18.49 -18.08 46.64
CA THR A 908 19.45 -19.13 47.03
C THR A 908 20.32 -18.76 48.24
N VAL A 909 20.55 -17.46 48.47
CA VAL A 909 21.40 -16.96 49.57
C VAL A 909 20.61 -16.80 50.88
N GLU A 910 19.35 -16.38 50.79
CA GLU A 910 18.47 -16.14 51.96
C GLU A 910 17.79 -17.41 52.48
N SER A 911 17.88 -18.53 51.75
CA SER A 911 17.29 -19.80 52.18
C SER A 911 18.26 -20.59 53.08
N ALA A 912 17.71 -21.35 54.04
CA ALA A 912 18.47 -22.32 54.82
C ALA A 912 19.17 -23.31 53.87
N PRO A 913 20.31 -23.92 54.25
CA PRO A 913 21.03 -24.86 53.40
C PRO A 913 20.07 -25.88 52.80
N ARG A 914 20.06 -26.04 51.47
CA ARG A 914 19.02 -26.77 50.73
C ARG A 914 18.65 -28.10 51.38
N ASP A 915 19.63 -28.86 51.85
CA ASP A 915 19.45 -30.20 52.44
C ASP A 915 18.75 -30.19 53.81
N THR A 916 18.74 -29.03 54.49
CA THR A 916 18.11 -28.83 55.82
C THR A 916 16.63 -28.45 55.73
N LEU A 917 16.15 -28.02 54.56
CA LEU A 917 14.74 -27.66 54.36
C LEU A 917 13.84 -28.90 54.27
N PRO A 918 12.59 -28.86 54.78
CA PRO A 918 11.60 -29.90 54.53
C PRO A 918 11.40 -30.18 53.02
N VAL A 919 11.06 -31.42 52.67
CA VAL A 919 10.89 -31.86 51.26
C VAL A 919 9.99 -30.93 50.45
N LEU A 920 8.84 -30.53 51.00
CA LEU A 920 7.88 -29.66 50.29
C LEU A 920 8.43 -28.25 50.05
N GLU A 921 9.20 -27.70 51.00
CA GLU A 921 9.83 -26.40 50.86
C GLU A 921 10.95 -26.43 49.82
N ARG A 922 11.74 -27.52 49.79
CA ARG A 922 12.75 -27.74 48.74
C ARG A 922 12.13 -27.77 47.35
N LEU A 923 11.03 -28.52 47.18
CA LEU A 923 10.33 -28.61 45.90
C LEU A 923 9.76 -27.25 45.45
N ALA A 924 9.20 -26.47 46.38
CA ALA A 924 8.70 -25.14 46.07
C ALA A 924 9.83 -24.15 45.70
N LEU A 925 11.00 -24.25 46.35
CA LEU A 925 12.18 -23.46 46.02
C LEU A 925 12.74 -23.83 44.63
N ASP A 926 12.83 -25.12 44.32
CA ASP A 926 13.25 -25.62 43.02
C ASP A 926 12.31 -25.13 41.90
N GLU A 927 11.00 -25.15 42.14
CA GLU A 927 10.00 -24.64 41.19
C GLU A 927 10.17 -23.14 40.89
N LYS A 928 10.36 -22.32 41.93
CA LYS A 928 10.64 -20.88 41.77
C LYS A 928 11.93 -20.65 40.99
N THR A 929 12.97 -21.42 41.28
CA THR A 929 14.28 -21.34 40.61
C THR A 929 14.16 -21.67 39.11
N ILE A 930 13.48 -22.76 38.77
CA ILE A 930 13.23 -23.15 37.37
C ILE A 930 12.43 -22.07 36.62
N LEU A 931 11.42 -21.48 37.26
CA LEU A 931 10.66 -20.38 36.67
C LEU A 931 11.56 -19.17 36.37
N LEU A 932 12.42 -18.77 37.30
CA LEU A 932 13.36 -17.66 37.12
C LEU A 932 14.37 -17.94 36.01
N GLN A 933 14.92 -19.16 35.94
CA GLN A 933 15.77 -19.59 34.81
C GLN A 933 15.04 -19.44 33.47
N GLY A 934 13.77 -19.83 33.42
CA GLY A 934 12.91 -19.63 32.25
C GLY A 934 12.72 -18.16 31.88
N LYS A 935 12.56 -17.27 32.87
CA LYS A 935 12.47 -15.81 32.66
C LYS A 935 13.78 -15.24 32.11
N VAL A 936 14.92 -15.63 32.67
CA VAL A 936 16.27 -15.24 32.22
C VAL A 936 16.50 -15.68 30.78
N ALA A 937 16.27 -16.97 30.49
CA ALA A 937 16.47 -17.54 29.15
C ALA A 937 15.57 -16.86 28.09
N TYR A 938 14.30 -16.58 28.43
CA TYR A 938 13.41 -15.87 27.51
C TYR A 938 13.86 -14.43 27.26
N ALA A 939 14.28 -13.71 28.30
CA ALA A 939 14.77 -12.34 28.17
C ALA A 939 16.03 -12.26 27.29
N HIS A 940 17.02 -13.13 27.51
CA HIS A 940 18.20 -13.21 26.63
C HIS A 940 17.83 -13.57 25.18
N LYS A 941 16.87 -14.48 24.98
CA LYS A 941 16.36 -14.79 23.64
C LYS A 941 15.75 -13.57 22.95
N GLN A 942 14.99 -12.75 23.66
CA GLN A 942 14.44 -11.51 23.09
C GLN A 942 15.53 -10.48 22.80
N ALA A 943 16.50 -10.33 23.71
CA ALA A 943 17.65 -9.45 23.51
C ALA A 943 18.45 -9.84 22.26
N ASP A 944 18.75 -11.14 22.05
CA ASP A 944 19.43 -11.62 20.85
C ASP A 944 18.70 -11.26 19.55
N ILE A 945 17.37 -11.42 19.52
CA ILE A 945 16.55 -11.05 18.36
C ILE A 945 16.71 -9.55 18.06
N ARG A 946 16.61 -8.69 19.08
CA ARG A 946 16.73 -7.23 18.90
C ARG A 946 18.14 -6.82 18.51
N ARG A 947 19.17 -7.48 19.06
CA ARG A 947 20.57 -7.28 18.66
C ARG A 947 20.78 -7.54 17.17
N ARG A 948 20.28 -8.66 16.66
CA ARG A 948 20.37 -9.00 15.22
C ARG A 948 19.61 -8.00 14.36
N MET A 949 18.41 -7.58 14.79
CA MET A 949 17.65 -6.55 14.09
C MET A 949 18.36 -5.19 14.09
N ALA A 950 18.94 -4.78 15.22
CA ALA A 950 19.69 -3.53 15.35
C ALA A 950 20.95 -3.54 14.47
N ALA A 951 21.70 -4.64 14.47
CA ALA A 951 22.86 -4.82 13.60
C ALA A 951 22.48 -4.77 12.11
N HIS A 952 21.37 -5.40 11.72
CA HIS A 952 20.85 -5.31 10.36
C HIS A 952 20.45 -3.88 9.98
N ALA A 953 19.75 -3.17 10.87
CA ALA A 953 19.37 -1.77 10.65
C ALA A 953 20.59 -0.85 10.51
N GLN A 954 21.59 -1.02 11.38
CA GLN A 954 22.83 -0.24 11.34
C GLN A 954 23.61 -0.52 10.05
N ALA A 955 23.80 -1.78 9.66
CA ALA A 955 24.48 -2.13 8.41
C ALA A 955 23.79 -1.53 7.17
N LYS A 956 22.46 -1.47 7.17
CA LYS A 956 21.69 -0.80 6.11
C LYS A 956 21.93 0.71 6.10
N LEU A 957 21.94 1.37 7.26
CA LEU A 957 22.25 2.79 7.36
C LEU A 957 23.67 3.09 6.85
N ASP A 958 24.68 2.40 7.38
CA ASP A 958 26.09 2.62 7.06
C ASP A 958 26.36 2.49 5.55
N SER A 959 25.61 1.64 4.85
CA SER A 959 25.80 1.43 3.41
C SER A 959 25.36 2.62 2.53
N ILE A 960 24.51 3.52 3.02
CA ILE A 960 23.95 4.62 2.22
C ILE A 960 23.96 6.00 2.91
N VAL A 961 24.32 6.11 4.19
CA VAL A 961 24.20 7.36 4.97
C VAL A 961 24.98 8.52 4.35
N ASP A 962 26.22 8.30 3.90
CA ASP A 962 27.04 9.35 3.27
C ASP A 962 26.48 9.82 1.92
N LYS A 963 25.65 8.98 1.28
CA LYS A 963 24.93 9.35 0.06
C LYS A 963 23.64 10.09 0.39
N LEU A 964 22.94 9.69 1.45
CA LEU A 964 21.73 10.38 1.91
C LEU A 964 22.05 11.78 2.44
N VAL A 965 23.10 11.93 3.24
CA VAL A 965 23.53 13.19 3.85
C VAL A 965 25.05 13.35 3.68
N PRO A 966 25.50 13.85 2.51
CA PRO A 966 26.93 14.07 2.27
C PRO A 966 27.55 15.03 3.31
N PRO A 967 28.83 14.85 3.68
CA PRO A 967 29.51 15.77 4.59
C PRO A 967 29.45 17.21 4.07
N GLY A 968 28.94 18.14 4.89
CA GLY A 968 28.76 19.55 4.51
C GLY A 968 27.47 19.89 3.76
N SER A 969 26.57 18.92 3.51
CA SER A 969 25.26 19.21 2.89
C SER A 969 24.37 20.04 3.82
N SER A 970 23.84 21.17 3.34
CA SER A 970 22.82 21.95 4.03
C SER A 970 21.40 21.43 3.76
N PHE A 971 20.49 21.64 4.72
CA PHE A 971 19.07 21.28 4.61
C PHE A 971 18.31 22.12 3.59
N GLU A 972 18.69 23.38 3.50
CA GLU A 972 18.25 24.25 2.43
C GLU A 972 19.18 24.04 1.24
N LEU A 973 18.60 24.00 0.04
CA LEU A 973 19.31 24.41 -1.17
C LEU A 973 19.64 25.90 -1.00
N VAL A 974 20.55 26.25 -0.08
CA VAL A 974 20.96 27.63 0.14
C VAL A 974 21.76 28.00 -1.09
N GLU A 975 21.16 28.88 -1.89
CA GLU A 975 21.84 29.80 -2.80
C GLU A 975 22.74 29.10 -3.81
N LEU A 976 22.11 28.53 -4.85
CA LEU A 976 22.75 28.23 -6.13
C LEU A 976 22.99 29.50 -6.99
N HIS A 977 22.99 30.67 -6.34
CA HIS A 977 23.34 31.96 -6.93
C HIS A 977 24.47 32.60 -6.14
#